data_AF-A5GB80-F1
#
_entry.id   AF-A5GB80-F1
#
_cell.length_a   1.000
_cell.length_b   1.000
_cell.length_c   1.000
_cell.angle_alpha   90.00
_cell.angle_beta   90.00
_cell.angle_gamma   90.00
#
_symmetry.space_group_name_H-M   'P 1'
#
loop_
_entity.id
_entity.type
_entity.pdbx_description
1 polymer ?
#
loop_
_entity_poly.entity_id
_entity_poly.type
_entity_poly.pdbx_seq_one_letter_code
_entity_poly.pdbx_strand_id
1 'polypeptide(L)'
;MAEENHKRHSLFSIVQNQTRETTQESYKRVGAWFLGSCGENADLMENLVTASLSEHANFRKTYFNDPPYIDTDIKSSQEYKTACNNLEIARKELSQKLHDSVPFFSERYQAHMNWDTVLPANVGYITAMMYNQNNVATEGGPQTCALEKEVGEQLCSLMGFAKEFVVNTNDNPIKVNPWGHITADGTIANLESMWVARNLKFYPLAVKEALFCYRKNELAEAYNKLTVTVYEAEDNPTMMVRKTKLLVNCTTWQLLNLLPDEVSCLAENIIHYCPQYKETGIDKFLTPFLIQNKGLMYYTQTYPEIKSMRVFVPATNHYSWPKSGTVLGLGQDSVVGIPVDNNCRMDINILRNQLLECAQNKIPVLMVVGVIGSTEEGVVDNLEGILKLRKETISGSYQFNGLNFLIHCDAAWGGYLRTMMVNPKTDNAEVVQAEFVADVPLSSYAQKQYALLQMADTLTVDPHKAGFIPYPAGSLCYRNGFMRYFITFNAAYIHSDKNLNMGIFGLEGSKPGAAAAAVWMAHRTIPLDNSGYGLILGECAFSAKLYYCYWLTLAGDSDVFRIESLVPLPEKITGYQGQTLATGKADIIRYIRNNIIGKTNEHLAKNPDLIAVLQQIGSDVLINSFVVNFKNKDGRWNTDLTKLNTLNNNLLKKFSITTPEQAHEKNTPFIITSSNLTNQNYKVPLTRIGKELGIAIPDEQSMTFIINTILHPWPTTNGFINTIMSLFKQEVLNQIKTLQTTETLQQLVMEAVATDRVTAIPSDATARPARWYNLNNSYAGYAKADKNGNELFYWFFESQTKPTEQTPLVLWLNGGPGASSLAGLFLENGPFAMGSDGMLTPNSYSWNTKTHLIYWDQPAGTGFSTKKPNTYVTTEAELAKQFVNALQDFYAKHPEYRNNPLYLTGESYAGKYLPYIATEITTRNKTGNELKIHLHGIAIGDGWMYPEKQTLDQIEYAYMLGLVDANQKRLALEQFEQFSVDLKKGDMKQAFTDGTKVSSTLTACGGGENIYDVRSWSDASLQPLRNYLGSPLVKQAIHVPQEVVWSFEDAAGPVSDNLINDMMASVTAVIPPLVDIQSNGKPVYQLLFYTGNFDMSCGFSGTEQILRNMNWSGKESWAKLKRQVWYTTDSNNKRVTQGCIKRLANLMQIEVPMSGHQVPLYQPKISQDMLHAWIFNEAFKTYDPLSEQAKAK
;
A
#
# COMPACT_ATOMS: atom_id res chain seq x y z
N MET A 1 23.71 20.18 -38.10
CA MET A 1 24.69 19.16 -37.64
C MET A 1 24.11 17.74 -37.51
N ALA A 2 22.83 17.53 -37.18
CA ALA A 2 22.27 16.16 -37.09
C ALA A 2 21.85 15.52 -38.45
N GLU A 3 21.82 16.28 -39.55
CA GLU A 3 21.28 15.80 -40.84
C GLU A 3 22.35 15.28 -41.83
N GLU A 4 23.64 15.63 -41.68
CA GLU A 4 24.68 15.23 -42.64
C GLU A 4 25.19 13.79 -42.46
N ASN A 5 25.00 13.18 -41.28
CA ASN A 5 25.35 11.78 -41.03
C ASN A 5 24.28 10.77 -41.49
N HIS A 6 23.17 11.22 -42.10
CA HIS A 6 22.08 10.33 -42.55
C HIS A 6 22.33 9.62 -43.91
N LYS A 7 23.59 9.29 -44.23
CA LYS A 7 23.93 8.53 -45.46
C LYS A 7 23.99 7.02 -45.20
N ARG A 8 22.89 6.34 -45.56
CA ARG A 8 22.80 4.93 -45.99
C ARG A 8 23.71 3.91 -45.26
N HIS A 9 23.38 3.61 -44.01
CA HIS A 9 23.59 2.27 -43.46
C HIS A 9 22.22 1.61 -43.28
N SER A 10 22.02 0.41 -43.85
CA SER A 10 20.76 -0.32 -43.67
C SER A 10 20.63 -0.76 -42.21
N LEU A 11 19.41 -0.85 -41.66
CA LEU A 11 19.22 -1.30 -40.27
C LEU A 11 19.79 -2.71 -40.00
N PHE A 12 19.99 -3.52 -41.04
CA PHE A 12 20.64 -4.83 -40.94
C PHE A 12 22.18 -4.78 -40.89
N SER A 13 22.84 -3.69 -41.29
CA SER A 13 24.31 -3.59 -41.27
C SER A 13 24.90 -3.40 -39.86
N ILE A 14 24.08 -3.01 -38.88
CA ILE A 14 24.47 -3.00 -37.46
C ILE A 14 24.56 -4.44 -36.90
N VAL A 15 23.85 -5.40 -37.51
CA VAL A 15 23.76 -6.81 -37.08
C VAL A 15 24.98 -7.65 -37.50
N GLN A 16 25.81 -7.16 -38.43
CA GLN A 16 26.82 -7.98 -39.14
C GLN A 16 28.11 -8.28 -38.36
N ASN A 17 28.35 -7.70 -37.17
CA ASN A 17 29.62 -7.82 -36.44
C ASN A 17 29.50 -8.34 -34.99
N GLN A 18 28.37 -8.94 -34.59
CA GLN A 18 28.13 -9.38 -33.20
C GLN A 18 27.94 -10.89 -32.98
N THR A 19 28.20 -11.75 -33.97
CA THR A 19 28.43 -13.18 -33.69
C THR A 19 29.83 -13.37 -33.07
N ARG A 20 29.93 -13.24 -31.74
CA ARG A 20 31.20 -13.41 -31.00
C ARG A 20 31.39 -14.85 -30.51
N GLU A 21 32.46 -15.48 -30.99
CA GLU A 21 33.13 -16.61 -30.32
C GLU A 21 34.06 -16.11 -29.19
N THR A 22 34.44 -17.05 -28.31
CA THR A 22 34.27 -16.87 -26.87
C THR A 22 34.77 -18.17 -26.11
N THR A 23 35.18 -18.12 -24.81
CA THR A 23 35.60 -19.24 -23.87
C THR A 23 35.05 -19.15 -22.38
N GLN A 24 34.46 -20.21 -21.74
CA GLN A 24 33.67 -20.37 -20.44
C GLN A 24 34.03 -19.55 -19.15
N GLU A 25 35.00 -18.65 -19.15
CA GLU A 25 35.59 -18.07 -17.95
C GLU A 25 35.03 -16.71 -17.52
N SER A 26 34.35 -15.98 -18.41
CA SER A 26 33.85 -14.62 -18.12
C SER A 26 32.74 -14.62 -17.07
N TYR A 27 31.83 -15.61 -17.14
CA TYR A 27 30.75 -15.80 -16.18
C TYR A 27 31.25 -16.01 -14.74
N LYS A 28 32.42 -16.66 -14.56
CA LYS A 28 33.04 -16.85 -13.24
C LYS A 28 33.29 -15.53 -12.49
N ARG A 29 33.41 -14.40 -13.22
CA ARG A 29 33.55 -13.05 -12.65
C ARG A 29 32.26 -12.55 -12.00
N VAL A 30 31.09 -12.86 -12.57
CA VAL A 30 29.79 -12.54 -11.97
C VAL A 30 29.66 -13.24 -10.60
N GLY A 31 30.13 -14.48 -10.53
CA GLY A 31 30.22 -15.24 -9.27
C GLY A 31 31.06 -14.57 -8.17
N ALA A 32 31.97 -13.65 -8.48
CA ALA A 32 32.76 -12.90 -7.49
C ALA A 32 32.16 -11.52 -7.13
N TRP A 33 31.07 -11.11 -7.79
CA TRP A 33 30.44 -9.79 -7.60
C TRP A 33 29.23 -9.80 -6.66
N PHE A 34 28.76 -10.96 -6.20
CA PHE A 34 27.63 -11.12 -5.28
C PHE A 34 28.04 -11.88 -4.03
N LEU A 35 27.27 -11.81 -2.95
CA LEU A 35 27.51 -12.65 -1.77
C LEU A 35 27.21 -14.13 -2.08
N GLY A 36 26.20 -14.36 -2.93
CA GLY A 36 25.83 -15.66 -3.45
C GLY A 36 24.56 -16.23 -2.82
N SER A 37 23.91 -17.14 -3.54
CA SER A 37 22.60 -17.72 -3.18
C SER A 37 22.57 -18.47 -1.84
N CYS A 38 23.74 -18.93 -1.39
CA CYS A 38 23.98 -19.69 -0.17
C CYS A 38 25.08 -19.04 0.71
N GLY A 39 25.55 -17.83 0.39
CA GLY A 39 26.66 -17.18 1.08
C GLY A 39 28.05 -17.66 0.65
N GLU A 40 28.20 -18.12 -0.59
CA GLU A 40 29.40 -18.73 -1.16
C GLU A 40 30.65 -17.83 -1.06
N ASN A 41 30.48 -16.50 -1.04
CA ASN A 41 31.57 -15.52 -0.87
C ASN A 41 31.62 -14.87 0.53
N ALA A 42 31.05 -15.50 1.57
CA ALA A 42 31.06 -14.96 2.93
C ALA A 42 32.49 -14.63 3.42
N ASP A 43 33.46 -15.54 3.20
CA ASP A 43 34.86 -15.34 3.58
C ASP A 43 35.47 -14.10 2.91
N LEU A 44 35.15 -13.84 1.63
CA LEU A 44 35.62 -12.65 0.91
C LEU A 44 35.03 -11.37 1.50
N MET A 45 33.73 -11.38 1.81
CA MET A 45 33.03 -10.26 2.44
C MET A 45 33.59 -9.97 3.84
N GLU A 46 33.82 -10.99 4.67
CA GLU A 46 34.39 -10.85 6.01
C GLU A 46 35.81 -10.28 5.95
N ASN A 47 36.66 -10.79 5.05
CA ASN A 47 38.02 -10.29 4.87
C ASN A 47 38.05 -8.81 4.46
N LEU A 48 37.21 -8.40 3.50
CA LEU A 48 37.14 -7.02 3.01
C LEU A 48 36.59 -6.07 4.08
N VAL A 49 35.52 -6.44 4.80
CA VAL A 49 34.95 -5.62 5.88
C VAL A 49 35.93 -5.48 7.05
N THR A 50 36.61 -6.56 7.43
CA THR A 50 37.64 -6.54 8.48
C THR A 50 38.85 -5.69 8.09
N ALA A 51 39.26 -5.72 6.81
CA ALA A 51 40.29 -4.83 6.29
C ALA A 51 39.86 -3.35 6.39
N SER A 52 38.70 -2.98 5.85
CA SER A 52 38.18 -1.61 5.93
C SER A 52 38.04 -1.10 7.38
N LEU A 53 37.59 -1.95 8.31
CA LEU A 53 37.52 -1.61 9.74
C LEU A 53 38.92 -1.36 10.33
N SER A 54 39.90 -2.20 9.99
CA SER A 54 41.27 -2.10 10.46
C SER A 54 41.97 -0.86 9.91
N GLU A 55 41.79 -0.55 8.63
CA GLU A 55 42.31 0.64 7.97
C GLU A 55 41.72 1.92 8.58
N HIS A 56 40.40 1.98 8.81
CA HIS A 56 39.77 3.13 9.46
C HIS A 56 40.19 3.29 10.92
N ALA A 57 40.31 2.18 11.66
CA ALA A 57 40.84 2.21 13.02
C ALA A 57 42.30 2.68 13.08
N ASN A 58 43.10 2.38 12.04
CA ASN A 58 44.46 2.92 11.90
C ASN A 58 44.44 4.41 11.54
N PHE A 59 43.65 4.81 10.54
CA PHE A 59 43.47 6.21 10.12
C PHE A 59 43.13 7.11 11.32
N ARG A 60 42.17 6.70 12.16
CA ARG A 60 41.80 7.42 13.40
C ARG A 60 42.97 7.57 14.38
N LYS A 61 43.87 6.58 14.49
CA LYS A 61 45.05 6.63 15.38
C LYS A 61 46.19 7.50 14.81
N THR A 62 46.29 7.59 13.48
CA THR A 62 47.41 8.29 12.82
C THR A 62 47.07 9.72 12.41
N TYR A 63 45.79 10.12 12.42
CA TYR A 63 45.36 11.45 11.98
C TYR A 63 45.83 12.57 12.92
N PHE A 64 45.70 12.36 14.24
CA PHE A 64 46.31 13.19 15.29
C PHE A 64 46.92 12.29 16.37
N ASN A 65 47.98 12.76 17.02
CA ASN A 65 48.69 12.04 18.07
C ASN A 65 48.06 12.26 19.46
N ASP A 66 46.73 12.12 19.54
CA ASP A 66 45.95 12.31 20.76
C ASP A 66 45.91 11.03 21.62
N PRO A 67 45.88 11.13 22.96
CA PRO A 67 45.74 9.96 23.83
C PRO A 67 44.34 9.33 23.69
N PRO A 68 44.22 7.99 23.83
CA PRO A 68 42.93 7.31 23.71
C PRO A 68 42.01 7.65 24.88
N TYR A 69 40.82 8.18 24.60
CA TYR A 69 39.80 8.43 25.63
C TYR A 69 39.20 7.13 26.20
N ILE A 70 39.13 6.06 25.41
CA ILE A 70 38.65 4.74 25.85
C ILE A 70 39.86 3.84 26.08
N ASP A 71 40.37 3.88 27.31
CA ASP A 71 41.56 3.15 27.75
C ASP A 71 41.24 1.73 28.29
N THR A 72 42.25 1.09 28.88
CA THR A 72 42.14 -0.25 29.47
C THR A 72 41.26 -0.25 30.72
N ASP A 73 41.28 0.82 31.53
CA ASP A 73 40.56 0.91 32.79
C ASP A 73 39.05 1.01 32.52
N ILE A 74 38.64 1.89 31.60
CA ILE A 74 37.26 1.97 31.11
C ILE A 74 36.81 0.63 30.52
N LYS A 75 37.63 -0.03 29.69
CA LYS A 75 37.29 -1.35 29.12
C LYS A 75 37.19 -2.46 30.17
N SER A 76 37.92 -2.32 31.28
CA SER A 76 37.89 -3.26 32.40
C SER A 76 36.67 -3.08 33.31
N SER A 77 36.04 -1.90 33.30
CA SER A 77 34.86 -1.58 34.13
C SER A 77 33.67 -2.51 33.88
N GLN A 78 32.80 -2.64 34.88
CA GLN A 78 31.61 -3.49 34.78
C GLN A 78 30.54 -2.83 33.89
N GLU A 79 30.49 -1.51 33.90
CA GLU A 79 29.58 -0.66 33.14
C GLU A 79 29.83 -0.82 31.63
N TYR A 80 31.10 -0.74 31.20
CA TYR A 80 31.50 -0.95 29.81
C TYR A 80 31.17 -2.36 29.32
N LYS A 81 31.48 -3.39 30.13
CA LYS A 81 31.15 -4.80 29.83
C LYS A 81 29.64 -5.01 29.71
N THR A 82 28.86 -4.37 30.57
CA THR A 82 27.39 -4.43 30.55
C THR A 82 26.84 -3.76 29.29
N ALA A 83 27.36 -2.60 28.89
CA ALA A 83 26.99 -1.94 27.64
C ALA A 83 27.34 -2.78 26.40
N CYS A 84 28.51 -3.44 26.38
CA CYS A 84 28.89 -4.36 25.31
C CYS A 84 27.97 -5.59 25.23
N ASN A 85 27.57 -6.15 26.38
CA ASN A 85 26.62 -7.26 26.42
C ASN A 85 25.23 -6.85 25.89
N ASN A 86 24.75 -5.65 26.24
CA ASN A 86 23.49 -5.12 25.73
C ASN A 86 23.52 -4.92 24.20
N LEU A 87 24.64 -4.44 23.66
CA LEU A 87 24.85 -4.33 22.21
C LEU A 87 24.79 -5.70 21.52
N GLU A 88 25.45 -6.72 22.07
CA GLU A 88 25.45 -8.06 21.48
C GLU A 88 24.08 -8.76 21.58
N ILE A 89 23.31 -8.51 22.65
CA ILE A 89 21.91 -8.95 22.75
C ILE A 89 21.07 -8.29 21.64
N ALA A 90 21.11 -6.96 21.53
CA ALA A 90 20.34 -6.23 20.52
C ALA A 90 20.73 -6.65 19.08
N ARG A 91 22.02 -6.90 18.82
CA ARG A 91 22.51 -7.42 17.54
C ARG A 91 21.94 -8.81 17.22
N LYS A 92 21.91 -9.71 18.21
CA LYS A 92 21.33 -11.06 18.05
C LYS A 92 19.83 -11.00 17.80
N GLU A 93 19.09 -10.19 18.55
CA GLU A 93 17.64 -10.01 18.36
C GLU A 93 17.30 -9.45 16.97
N LEU A 94 18.06 -8.45 16.50
CA LEU A 94 17.90 -7.91 15.15
C LEU A 94 18.19 -8.98 14.08
N SER A 95 19.30 -9.71 14.22
CA SER A 95 19.67 -10.80 13.31
C SER A 95 18.63 -11.91 13.26
N GLN A 96 18.02 -12.27 14.40
CA GLN A 96 16.96 -13.27 14.47
C GLN A 96 15.71 -12.81 13.73
N LYS A 97 15.25 -11.57 13.96
CA LYS A 97 14.08 -10.99 13.26
C LYS A 97 14.29 -10.89 11.75
N LEU A 98 15.51 -10.59 11.31
CA LEU A 98 15.83 -10.49 9.88
C LEU A 98 15.86 -11.85 9.16
N HIS A 99 15.95 -12.98 9.87
CA HIS A 99 15.77 -14.30 9.25
C HIS A 99 14.33 -14.57 8.78
N ASP A 100 13.36 -13.79 9.27
CA ASP A 100 11.95 -13.86 8.89
C ASP A 100 11.64 -12.87 7.74
N SER A 101 12.60 -12.73 6.80
CA SER A 101 12.53 -11.84 5.64
C SER A 101 12.34 -12.61 4.33
N VAL A 102 11.91 -11.89 3.29
CA VAL A 102 11.84 -12.43 1.92
C VAL A 102 13.27 -12.76 1.42
N PRO A 103 13.53 -13.97 0.89
CA PRO A 103 14.87 -14.39 0.49
C PRO A 103 15.24 -13.84 -0.91
N PHE A 104 15.48 -12.53 -1.02
CA PHE A 104 15.82 -11.86 -2.28
C PHE A 104 17.04 -12.47 -2.99
N PHE A 105 17.97 -13.08 -2.25
CA PHE A 105 19.15 -13.76 -2.79
C PHE A 105 18.87 -15.06 -3.56
N SER A 106 17.66 -15.62 -3.44
CA SER A 106 17.31 -16.91 -4.05
C SER A 106 16.83 -16.77 -5.49
N GLU A 107 17.21 -17.71 -6.37
CA GLU A 107 16.61 -17.88 -7.71
C GLU A 107 15.10 -18.12 -7.68
N ARG A 108 14.56 -18.58 -6.53
CA ARG A 108 13.12 -18.73 -6.31
C ARG A 108 12.40 -17.39 -6.22
N TYR A 109 13.11 -16.28 -5.99
CA TYR A 109 12.55 -14.94 -5.99
C TYR A 109 12.58 -14.34 -7.40
N GLN A 110 11.39 -14.17 -7.99
CA GLN A 110 11.20 -13.62 -9.33
C GLN A 110 10.00 -12.66 -9.36
N ALA A 111 9.98 -11.75 -8.40
CA ALA A 111 8.80 -11.00 -7.98
C ALA A 111 8.90 -9.49 -8.29
N HIS A 112 9.51 -8.70 -7.40
CA HIS A 112 9.62 -7.26 -7.55
C HIS A 112 10.95 -6.85 -8.21
N MET A 113 11.11 -5.55 -8.50
CA MET A 113 12.35 -4.93 -8.99
C MET A 113 13.46 -4.85 -7.91
N ASN A 114 13.75 -5.95 -7.22
CA ASN A 114 14.79 -6.06 -6.20
C ASN A 114 15.37 -7.50 -6.18
N TRP A 115 16.64 -7.66 -5.82
CA TRP A 115 17.31 -8.96 -5.75
C TRP A 115 18.52 -8.90 -4.80
N ASP A 116 19.46 -9.86 -4.85
CA ASP A 116 20.74 -9.70 -4.15
C ASP A 116 21.49 -8.46 -4.64
N THR A 117 22.35 -7.91 -3.78
CA THR A 117 23.11 -6.70 -4.07
C THR A 117 24.57 -7.01 -4.33
N VAL A 118 25.21 -6.25 -5.22
CA VAL A 118 26.61 -6.49 -5.55
C VAL A 118 27.52 -6.23 -4.35
N LEU A 119 28.36 -7.23 -4.04
CA LEU A 119 29.35 -7.23 -2.98
C LEU A 119 30.20 -5.94 -2.94
N PRO A 120 30.74 -5.39 -4.06
CA PRO A 120 31.45 -4.10 -4.03
C PRO A 120 30.60 -2.92 -3.53
N ALA A 121 29.29 -2.88 -3.79
CA ALA A 121 28.43 -1.82 -3.25
C ALA A 121 28.27 -1.96 -1.73
N ASN A 122 28.09 -3.19 -1.24
CA ASN A 122 27.98 -3.49 0.19
C ASN A 122 29.26 -3.11 0.95
N VAL A 123 30.43 -3.51 0.43
CA VAL A 123 31.73 -3.14 1.01
C VAL A 123 31.95 -1.62 0.96
N GLY A 124 31.61 -0.96 -0.15
CA GLY A 124 31.71 0.49 -0.31
C GLY A 124 30.85 1.26 0.69
N TYR A 125 29.59 0.83 0.88
CA TYR A 125 28.68 1.43 1.85
C TYR A 125 29.22 1.27 3.28
N ILE A 126 29.59 0.06 3.69
CA ILE A 126 30.11 -0.23 5.03
C ILE A 126 31.40 0.57 5.30
N THR A 127 32.31 0.62 4.33
CA THR A 127 33.58 1.36 4.43
C THR A 127 33.32 2.85 4.67
N ALA A 128 32.49 3.49 3.83
CA ALA A 128 32.20 4.91 3.93
C ALA A 128 31.28 5.28 5.11
N MET A 129 30.39 4.39 5.54
CA MET A 129 29.51 4.59 6.70
C MET A 129 30.31 4.87 7.98
N MET A 130 31.48 4.26 8.15
CA MET A 130 32.33 4.50 9.33
C MET A 130 32.92 5.93 9.40
N TYR A 131 32.96 6.65 8.27
CA TYR A 131 33.31 8.07 8.20
C TYR A 131 32.10 8.99 8.37
N ASN A 132 30.88 8.49 8.08
CA ASN A 132 29.61 9.20 8.22
C ASN A 132 29.59 10.60 7.55
N GLN A 133 30.20 10.71 6.37
CA GLN A 133 30.25 11.96 5.61
C GLN A 133 28.85 12.33 5.06
N ASN A 134 28.52 13.62 5.10
CA ASN A 134 27.24 14.16 4.63
C ASN A 134 27.45 14.98 3.35
N ASN A 135 26.90 14.51 2.24
CA ASN A 135 27.10 15.11 0.92
C ASN A 135 26.30 16.40 0.67
N VAL A 136 25.55 16.91 1.67
CA VAL A 136 24.85 18.20 1.53
C VAL A 136 25.82 19.36 1.28
N ALA A 137 27.00 19.32 1.90
CA ALA A 137 28.02 20.36 1.83
C ALA A 137 29.42 19.74 1.78
N THR A 138 30.32 20.33 0.99
CA THR A 138 31.68 19.81 0.75
C THR A 138 32.48 19.69 2.05
N GLU A 139 32.29 20.60 3.01
CA GLU A 139 32.93 20.53 4.34
C GLU A 139 32.49 19.32 5.19
N GLY A 140 31.28 18.81 4.97
CA GLY A 140 30.75 17.61 5.65
C GLY A 140 31.13 16.30 4.97
N GLY A 141 31.68 16.34 3.75
CA GLY A 141 32.00 15.15 2.97
C GLY A 141 32.84 15.41 1.73
N PRO A 142 34.07 15.94 1.85
CA PRO A 142 34.82 16.46 0.70
C PRO A 142 35.19 15.36 -0.30
N GLN A 143 35.43 14.13 0.19
CA GLN A 143 35.71 12.99 -0.65
C GLN A 143 34.42 12.38 -1.21
N THR A 144 33.42 12.13 -0.37
CA THR A 144 32.17 11.51 -0.84
C THR A 144 31.34 12.41 -1.76
N CYS A 145 31.44 13.74 -1.68
CA CYS A 145 30.92 14.67 -2.68
C CYS A 145 31.63 14.53 -4.03
N ALA A 146 32.96 14.34 -4.03
CA ALA A 146 33.72 14.10 -5.26
C ALA A 146 33.35 12.75 -5.90
N LEU A 147 33.18 11.69 -5.09
CA LEU A 147 32.67 10.39 -5.55
C LEU A 147 31.27 10.53 -6.17
N GLU A 148 30.36 11.30 -5.55
CA GLU A 148 29.00 11.48 -6.08
C GLU A 148 29.00 12.25 -7.40
N LYS A 149 29.84 13.28 -7.54
CA LYS A 149 30.03 13.97 -8.82
C LYS A 149 30.53 13.00 -9.89
N GLU A 150 31.52 12.18 -9.59
CA GLU A 150 32.02 11.17 -10.54
C GLU A 150 30.92 10.18 -10.93
N VAL A 151 30.11 9.70 -9.97
CA VAL A 151 28.94 8.85 -10.23
C VAL A 151 27.92 9.53 -11.13
N GLY A 152 27.64 10.81 -10.92
CA GLY A 152 26.79 11.61 -11.80
C GLY A 152 27.32 11.71 -13.23
N GLU A 153 28.63 11.92 -13.39
CA GLU A 153 29.31 11.93 -14.70
C GLU A 153 29.30 10.54 -15.36
N GLN A 154 29.51 9.48 -14.59
CA GLN A 154 29.44 8.08 -15.04
C GLN A 154 28.03 7.73 -15.54
N LEU A 155 26.97 8.08 -14.81
CA LEU A 155 25.58 7.85 -15.20
C LEU A 155 25.16 8.69 -16.41
N CYS A 156 25.58 9.96 -16.49
CA CYS A 156 25.39 10.79 -17.70
C CYS A 156 26.09 10.18 -18.94
N SER A 157 27.33 9.71 -18.77
CA SER A 157 28.05 8.98 -19.83
C SER A 157 27.35 7.67 -20.19
N LEU A 158 26.73 6.98 -19.23
CA LEU A 158 25.97 5.75 -19.47
C LEU A 158 24.67 6.03 -20.24
N MET A 159 24.00 7.17 -20.04
CA MET A 159 22.85 7.57 -20.87
C MET A 159 23.25 8.02 -22.28
N GLY A 160 24.54 8.24 -22.52
CA GLY A 160 25.09 8.69 -23.80
C GLY A 160 25.14 10.20 -23.98
N PHE A 161 25.02 10.98 -22.90
CA PHE A 161 25.21 12.43 -22.98
C PHE A 161 26.65 12.78 -23.35
N ALA A 162 26.81 13.71 -24.29
CA ALA A 162 28.12 14.24 -24.68
C ALA A 162 28.75 14.98 -23.50
N LYS A 163 30.03 14.76 -23.22
CA LYS A 163 30.76 15.39 -22.08
C LYS A 163 30.69 16.93 -22.10
N GLU A 164 30.69 17.51 -23.29
CA GLU A 164 30.43 18.93 -23.55
C GLU A 164 29.69 19.00 -24.89
N PHE A 165 28.72 19.90 -25.02
CA PHE A 165 28.15 20.31 -26.30
C PHE A 165 27.86 21.81 -26.32
N VAL A 166 27.62 22.38 -27.51
CA VAL A 166 27.34 23.81 -27.68
C VAL A 166 25.85 24.03 -27.95
N VAL A 167 25.20 24.80 -27.09
CA VAL A 167 23.87 25.37 -27.36
C VAL A 167 24.08 26.64 -28.19
N ASN A 168 23.68 26.59 -29.46
CA ASN A 168 23.69 27.75 -30.35
C ASN A 168 22.43 28.59 -30.10
N THR A 169 22.50 29.52 -29.15
CA THR A 169 21.46 30.55 -28.98
C THR A 169 21.57 31.60 -30.08
N ASN A 170 20.59 32.50 -30.19
CA ASN A 170 20.64 33.60 -31.16
C ASN A 170 21.68 34.68 -30.81
N ASP A 171 22.03 34.80 -29.53
CA ASP A 171 22.89 35.87 -29.02
C ASP A 171 24.36 35.42 -28.91
N ASN A 172 24.62 34.22 -28.35
CA ASN A 172 25.96 33.69 -28.12
C ASN A 172 25.96 32.14 -28.09
N PRO A 173 26.93 31.43 -28.73
CA PRO A 173 27.13 30.00 -28.49
C PRO A 173 27.63 29.74 -27.07
N ILE A 174 26.93 28.87 -26.34
CA ILE A 174 27.26 28.53 -24.94
C ILE A 174 27.64 27.06 -24.83
N LYS A 175 28.77 26.79 -24.18
CA LYS A 175 29.24 25.44 -23.82
C LYS A 175 28.46 24.92 -22.61
N VAL A 176 27.99 23.69 -22.70
CA VAL A 176 27.17 23.02 -21.70
C VAL A 176 27.72 21.61 -21.47
N ASN A 177 27.88 21.25 -20.21
CA ASN A 177 28.20 19.89 -19.77
C ASN A 177 26.92 19.25 -19.18
N PRO A 178 26.74 17.92 -19.28
CA PRO A 178 25.70 17.22 -18.56
C PRO A 178 26.05 17.17 -17.07
N TRP A 179 25.04 16.93 -16.22
CA TRP A 179 25.23 16.82 -14.78
C TRP A 179 24.25 15.80 -14.20
N GLY A 180 24.65 15.08 -13.17
CA GLY A 180 23.78 14.16 -12.43
C GLY A 180 24.21 14.02 -10.99
N HIS A 181 23.34 13.45 -10.17
CA HIS A 181 23.57 13.23 -8.73
C HIS A 181 22.75 12.04 -8.23
N ILE A 182 23.03 11.60 -7.01
CA ILE A 182 22.26 10.55 -6.33
C ILE A 182 21.07 11.18 -5.59
N THR A 183 19.91 10.54 -5.67
CA THR A 183 18.72 10.83 -4.85
C THR A 183 18.47 9.68 -3.89
N ALA A 184 17.64 9.87 -2.87
CA ALA A 184 17.17 8.79 -2.00
C ALA A 184 16.50 7.67 -2.82
N ASP A 185 15.67 8.05 -3.81
CA ASP A 185 15.03 7.13 -4.74
C ASP A 185 14.57 7.78 -6.05
N GLY A 186 14.10 6.97 -6.99
CA GLY A 186 13.54 7.41 -8.26
C GLY A 186 12.20 8.16 -8.17
N THR A 187 11.48 8.09 -7.05
CA THR A 187 10.31 8.97 -6.81
C THR A 187 10.78 10.40 -6.59
N ILE A 188 11.86 10.61 -5.83
CA ILE A 188 12.48 11.93 -5.66
C ILE A 188 13.07 12.43 -6.98
N ALA A 189 13.78 11.60 -7.75
CA ALA A 189 14.31 11.98 -9.06
C ALA A 189 13.20 12.40 -10.05
N ASN A 190 12.09 11.65 -10.12
CA ASN A 190 10.94 12.05 -10.96
C ASN A 190 10.34 13.38 -10.49
N LEU A 191 10.20 13.59 -9.17
CA LEU A 191 9.70 14.83 -8.57
C LEU A 191 10.61 16.03 -8.88
N GLU A 192 11.92 15.90 -8.72
CA GLU A 192 12.91 16.92 -9.09
C GLU A 192 12.86 17.23 -10.59
N SER A 193 12.72 16.23 -11.45
CA SER A 193 12.60 16.45 -12.90
C SER A 193 11.37 17.27 -13.28
N MET A 194 10.23 17.03 -12.61
CA MET A 194 9.01 17.81 -12.80
C MET A 194 9.13 19.21 -12.18
N TRP A 195 9.86 19.35 -11.07
CA TRP A 195 10.10 20.63 -10.42
C TRP A 195 10.96 21.55 -11.30
N VAL A 196 12.03 20.99 -11.91
CA VAL A 196 12.82 21.65 -12.95
C VAL A 196 11.95 22.00 -14.15
N ALA A 197 11.16 21.07 -14.69
CA ALA A 197 10.28 21.34 -15.84
C ALA A 197 9.29 22.49 -15.57
N ARG A 198 8.69 22.52 -14.37
CA ARG A 198 7.82 23.59 -13.90
C ARG A 198 8.57 24.93 -13.84
N ASN A 199 9.71 24.98 -13.16
CA ASN A 199 10.41 26.23 -12.92
C ASN A 199 11.04 26.79 -14.21
N LEU A 200 11.55 25.91 -15.07
CA LEU A 200 12.02 26.23 -16.42
C LEU A 200 10.89 26.83 -17.27
N LYS A 201 9.68 26.28 -17.23
CA LYS A 201 8.55 26.78 -18.02
C LYS A 201 8.22 28.26 -17.76
N PHE A 202 8.29 28.72 -16.50
CA PHE A 202 7.99 30.11 -16.13
C PHE A 202 9.17 31.06 -16.22
N TYR A 203 10.41 30.56 -16.31
CA TYR A 203 11.61 31.39 -16.28
C TYR A 203 11.67 32.48 -17.37
N PRO A 204 11.23 32.27 -18.63
CA PRO A 204 11.21 33.33 -19.63
C PRO A 204 10.26 34.49 -19.30
N LEU A 205 9.19 34.25 -18.54
CA LEU A 205 8.30 35.28 -18.03
C LEU A 205 8.97 36.07 -16.89
N ALA A 206 9.64 35.38 -15.96
CA ALA A 206 10.45 36.02 -14.92
C ALA A 206 11.54 36.93 -15.51
N VAL A 207 12.26 36.45 -16.54
CA VAL A 207 13.26 37.22 -17.28
C VAL A 207 12.62 38.44 -17.94
N LYS A 208 11.47 38.28 -18.60
CA LYS A 208 10.75 39.40 -19.22
C LYS A 208 10.41 40.49 -18.19
N GLU A 209 9.85 40.12 -17.05
CA GLU A 209 9.52 41.07 -15.97
C GLU A 209 10.76 41.78 -15.41
N ALA A 210 11.82 41.04 -15.14
CA ALA A 210 13.09 41.60 -14.67
C ALA A 210 13.68 42.61 -15.68
N LEU A 211 13.71 42.25 -16.98
CA LEU A 211 14.16 43.14 -18.04
C LEU A 211 13.29 44.41 -18.09
N PHE A 212 11.96 44.29 -18.00
CA PHE A 212 11.08 45.46 -17.93
C PHE A 212 11.34 46.32 -16.67
N CYS A 213 11.58 45.70 -15.51
CA CYS A 213 11.85 46.41 -14.26
C CYS A 213 13.13 47.26 -14.38
N TYR A 214 14.23 46.64 -14.81
CA TYR A 214 15.57 47.25 -14.86
C TYR A 214 15.96 47.87 -16.21
N ARG A 215 14.99 48.02 -17.15
CA ARG A 215 15.19 48.51 -18.54
C ARG A 215 15.89 49.86 -18.70
N LYS A 216 15.91 50.69 -17.65
CA LYS A 216 16.48 52.05 -17.70
C LYS A 216 17.97 52.10 -17.31
N ASN A 217 18.42 51.12 -16.52
CA ASN A 217 19.73 51.13 -15.89
C ASN A 217 20.41 49.76 -16.04
N GLU A 218 20.22 48.85 -15.09
CA GLU A 218 21.09 47.69 -14.88
C GLU A 218 21.02 46.67 -16.01
N LEU A 219 19.82 46.42 -16.56
CA LEU A 219 19.62 45.45 -17.64
C LEU A 219 19.22 46.11 -18.97
N ALA A 220 19.58 47.38 -19.18
CA ALA A 220 19.19 48.14 -20.37
C ALA A 220 19.71 47.53 -21.69
N GLU A 221 20.93 47.01 -21.71
CA GLU A 221 21.49 46.34 -22.91
C GLU A 221 20.74 45.06 -23.24
N ALA A 222 20.56 44.17 -22.25
CA ALA A 222 19.79 42.93 -22.42
C ALA A 222 18.32 43.20 -22.79
N TYR A 223 17.68 44.23 -22.24
CA TYR A 223 16.31 44.63 -22.60
C TYR A 223 16.16 44.96 -24.09
N ASN A 224 17.16 45.61 -24.69
CA ASN A 224 17.13 46.05 -26.09
C ASN A 224 17.66 45.01 -27.08
N LYS A 225 18.42 43.99 -26.62
CA LYS A 225 19.17 43.08 -27.50
C LYS A 225 18.88 41.59 -27.31
N LEU A 226 18.39 41.15 -26.16
CA LEU A 226 18.19 39.71 -25.89
C LEU A 226 17.11 39.11 -26.81
N THR A 227 17.50 38.14 -27.63
CA THR A 227 16.62 37.50 -28.60
C THR A 227 16.38 36.01 -28.32
N VAL A 228 15.20 35.53 -28.67
CA VAL A 228 14.80 34.12 -28.54
C VAL A 228 14.20 33.60 -29.84
N THR A 229 14.29 32.29 -30.02
CA THR A 229 13.72 31.56 -31.14
C THR A 229 12.24 31.33 -30.86
N VAL A 230 11.37 31.92 -31.67
CA VAL A 230 9.93 31.66 -31.64
C VAL A 230 9.50 30.99 -32.94
N TYR A 231 8.38 30.28 -32.87
CA TYR A 231 7.70 29.74 -34.03
C TYR A 231 6.42 30.54 -34.26
N GLU A 232 6.25 31.07 -35.46
CA GLU A 232 5.09 31.87 -35.88
C GLU A 232 4.57 31.38 -37.22
N ALA A 233 3.29 31.65 -37.50
CA ALA A 233 2.71 31.43 -38.82
C ALA A 233 3.10 32.54 -39.80
N GLU A 234 3.10 32.20 -41.08
CA GLU A 234 3.07 33.16 -42.19
C GLU A 234 1.63 33.34 -42.70
N ASP A 235 1.41 34.34 -43.55
CA ASP A 235 0.08 34.80 -43.99
C ASP A 235 -0.73 33.76 -44.80
N ASN A 236 -0.16 32.59 -45.10
CA ASN A 236 -0.83 31.50 -45.83
C ASN A 236 -0.38 30.11 -45.30
N PRO A 237 -0.83 29.68 -44.10
CA PRO A 237 -0.07 28.74 -43.29
C PRO A 237 -0.44 27.26 -43.49
N THR A 238 0.55 26.46 -43.89
CA THR A 238 0.55 24.99 -43.70
C THR A 238 1.55 24.54 -42.63
N MET A 239 2.66 25.27 -42.44
CA MET A 239 3.71 24.97 -41.45
C MET A 239 4.02 26.19 -40.58
N MET A 240 4.72 25.96 -39.46
CA MET A 240 5.25 27.02 -38.58
C MET A 240 6.65 27.43 -39.02
N VAL A 241 6.95 28.73 -39.04
CA VAL A 241 8.25 29.28 -39.44
C VAL A 241 9.04 29.73 -38.22
N ARG A 242 10.32 29.34 -38.17
CA ARG A 242 11.28 29.75 -37.14
C ARG A 242 11.65 31.23 -37.34
N LYS A 243 11.44 32.06 -36.32
CA LYS A 243 11.83 33.49 -36.31
C LYS A 243 12.65 33.83 -35.06
N THR A 244 13.58 34.78 -35.20
CA THR A 244 14.28 35.41 -34.09
C THR A 244 13.52 36.65 -33.64
N LYS A 245 13.26 36.79 -32.34
CA LYS A 245 12.42 37.88 -31.79
C LYS A 245 13.00 38.37 -30.46
N LEU A 246 12.94 39.68 -30.20
CA LEU A 246 13.29 40.22 -28.89
C LEU A 246 12.41 39.60 -27.80
N LEU A 247 13.02 39.12 -26.71
CA LEU A 247 12.31 38.38 -25.65
C LEU A 247 11.16 39.23 -25.06
N VAL A 248 11.41 40.52 -24.84
CA VAL A 248 10.41 41.49 -24.33
C VAL A 248 9.20 41.66 -25.24
N ASN A 249 9.34 41.41 -26.54
CA ASN A 249 8.27 41.50 -27.55
C ASN A 249 7.54 40.17 -27.79
N CYS A 250 7.97 39.07 -27.16
CA CYS A 250 7.31 37.77 -27.27
C CYS A 250 6.00 37.72 -26.48
N THR A 251 5.00 37.01 -27.00
CA THR A 251 3.74 36.76 -26.28
C THR A 251 3.94 35.73 -25.17
N THR A 252 3.04 35.69 -24.20
CA THR A 252 3.05 34.70 -23.11
C THR A 252 3.09 33.27 -23.64
N TRP A 253 2.29 32.97 -24.68
CA TRP A 253 2.32 31.66 -25.35
C TRP A 253 3.68 31.34 -25.98
N GLN A 254 4.35 32.31 -26.60
CA GLN A 254 5.69 32.11 -27.18
C GLN A 254 6.73 31.83 -26.08
N LEU A 255 6.68 32.59 -24.99
CA LEU A 255 7.61 32.47 -23.86
C LEU A 255 7.46 31.12 -23.12
N LEU A 256 6.23 30.62 -22.99
CA LEU A 256 5.95 29.30 -22.43
C LEU A 256 6.31 28.13 -23.38
N ASN A 257 6.73 28.40 -24.61
CA ASN A 257 7.04 27.38 -25.62
C ASN A 257 8.44 27.50 -26.24
N LEU A 258 9.35 28.25 -25.59
CA LEU A 258 10.77 28.22 -25.92
C LEU A 258 11.39 26.81 -25.70
N LEU A 259 12.52 26.54 -26.35
CA LEU A 259 13.23 25.27 -26.20
C LEU A 259 13.91 25.14 -24.82
N PRO A 260 13.88 23.97 -24.14
CA PRO A 260 14.50 23.82 -22.83
C PRO A 260 15.97 24.24 -22.77
N ASP A 261 16.75 23.95 -23.81
CA ASP A 261 18.14 24.40 -23.93
C ASP A 261 18.27 25.93 -24.07
N GLU A 262 17.39 26.58 -24.83
CA GLU A 262 17.40 28.03 -25.01
C GLU A 262 17.04 28.74 -23.70
N VAL A 263 16.01 28.25 -22.99
CA VAL A 263 15.63 28.77 -21.66
C VAL A 263 16.76 28.58 -20.64
N SER A 264 17.41 27.42 -20.64
CA SER A 264 18.53 27.11 -19.74
C SER A 264 19.74 28.03 -19.94
N CYS A 265 19.86 28.67 -21.10
CA CYS A 265 20.94 29.59 -21.44
C CYS A 265 20.61 31.09 -21.26
N LEU A 266 19.36 31.45 -20.90
CA LEU A 266 18.94 32.85 -20.82
C LEU A 266 19.75 33.68 -19.79
N ALA A 267 20.20 33.09 -18.69
CA ALA A 267 21.04 33.78 -17.71
C ALA A 267 22.39 34.22 -18.32
N GLU A 268 23.05 33.30 -19.03
CA GLU A 268 24.32 33.55 -19.71
C GLU A 268 24.16 34.55 -20.87
N ASN A 269 23.04 34.54 -21.60
CA ASN A 269 22.77 35.56 -22.62
C ASN A 269 22.52 36.96 -22.01
N ILE A 270 21.92 37.06 -20.83
CA ILE A 270 21.84 38.34 -20.10
C ILE A 270 23.24 38.80 -19.67
N ILE A 271 24.08 37.91 -19.14
CA ILE A 271 25.46 38.21 -18.76
C ILE A 271 26.32 38.61 -19.97
N HIS A 272 26.08 38.02 -21.14
CA HIS A 272 26.75 38.41 -22.41
C HIS A 272 26.50 39.89 -22.75
N TYR A 273 25.27 40.37 -22.60
CA TYR A 273 24.93 41.80 -22.82
C TYR A 273 25.25 42.71 -21.63
N CYS A 274 25.34 42.16 -20.42
CA CYS A 274 25.65 42.87 -19.18
C CYS A 274 26.92 42.29 -18.50
N PRO A 275 28.10 42.34 -19.15
CA PRO A 275 29.31 41.67 -18.67
C PRO A 275 29.82 42.16 -17.31
N GLN A 276 29.40 43.34 -16.86
CA GLN A 276 29.66 43.85 -15.52
C GLN A 276 29.10 42.95 -14.39
N TYR A 277 28.15 42.06 -14.69
CA TYR A 277 27.57 41.13 -13.71
C TYR A 277 28.17 39.72 -13.76
N LYS A 278 29.15 39.46 -14.64
CA LYS A 278 29.77 38.13 -14.76
C LYS A 278 30.30 37.57 -13.42
N GLU A 279 30.95 38.41 -12.62
CA GLU A 279 31.53 38.03 -11.31
C GLU A 279 30.54 38.16 -10.13
N THR A 280 29.41 38.84 -10.31
CA THR A 280 28.44 39.08 -9.21
C THR A 280 27.12 38.33 -9.37
N GLY A 281 26.91 37.68 -10.52
CA GLY A 281 25.64 37.06 -10.88
C GLY A 281 24.54 38.09 -11.17
N ILE A 282 23.41 37.59 -11.66
CA ILE A 282 22.20 38.37 -11.97
C ILE A 282 21.04 38.05 -11.04
N ASP A 283 21.25 37.18 -10.05
CA ASP A 283 20.31 36.66 -9.06
C ASP A 283 19.44 37.75 -8.44
N LYS A 284 20.08 38.82 -7.94
CA LYS A 284 19.40 39.96 -7.30
C LYS A 284 18.35 40.64 -8.20
N PHE A 285 18.46 40.49 -9.52
CA PHE A 285 17.52 41.00 -10.50
C PHE A 285 16.43 39.99 -10.88
N LEU A 286 16.73 38.68 -10.85
CA LEU A 286 15.80 37.63 -11.27
C LEU A 286 14.98 37.04 -10.11
N THR A 287 15.61 36.75 -8.97
CA THR A 287 14.99 36.15 -7.77
C THR A 287 13.67 36.81 -7.35
N PRO A 288 13.49 38.16 -7.40
CA PRO A 288 12.19 38.77 -7.06
C PRO A 288 11.01 38.36 -7.95
N PHE A 289 11.27 37.78 -9.13
CA PHE A 289 10.29 37.40 -10.14
C PHE A 289 10.17 35.88 -10.33
N LEU A 290 11.17 35.09 -9.91
CA LEU A 290 11.16 33.63 -10.06
C LEU A 290 9.92 32.98 -9.43
N ILE A 291 9.41 31.89 -10.03
CA ILE A 291 8.26 31.13 -9.49
C ILE A 291 8.55 30.51 -8.11
N GLN A 292 9.82 30.24 -7.80
CA GLN A 292 10.29 29.84 -6.47
C GLN A 292 9.93 30.88 -5.39
N ASN A 293 9.91 32.17 -5.75
CA ASN A 293 9.64 33.29 -4.84
C ASN A 293 8.20 33.82 -4.95
N LYS A 294 7.63 33.80 -6.16
CA LYS A 294 6.27 34.29 -6.45
C LYS A 294 5.16 33.26 -6.22
N GLY A 295 5.47 31.97 -6.33
CA GLY A 295 4.50 30.88 -6.38
C GLY A 295 3.71 30.82 -7.69
N LEU A 296 3.07 29.68 -7.95
CA LEU A 296 2.31 29.45 -9.19
C LEU A 296 1.09 30.38 -9.32
N MET A 297 0.42 30.68 -8.21
CA MET A 297 -0.78 31.53 -8.17
C MET A 297 -0.53 32.95 -8.71
N TYR A 298 0.66 33.52 -8.46
CA TYR A 298 1.04 34.82 -8.99
C TYR A 298 1.06 34.83 -10.52
N TYR A 299 1.61 33.79 -11.13
CA TYR A 299 1.70 33.67 -12.58
C TYR A 299 0.33 33.49 -13.23
N THR A 300 -0.54 32.65 -12.66
CA THR A 300 -1.91 32.46 -13.19
C THR A 300 -2.81 33.70 -13.00
N GLN A 301 -2.51 34.57 -12.03
CA GLN A 301 -3.22 35.85 -11.85
C GLN A 301 -2.67 36.97 -12.75
N THR A 302 -1.35 37.04 -12.92
CA THR A 302 -0.66 38.07 -13.72
C THR A 302 -0.82 37.81 -15.22
N TYR A 303 -0.86 36.55 -15.62
CA TYR A 303 -1.06 36.08 -16.99
C TYR A 303 -2.31 35.18 -17.04
N PRO A 304 -3.53 35.75 -17.03
CA PRO A 304 -4.78 34.99 -16.98
C PRO A 304 -5.03 34.11 -18.21
N GLU A 305 -4.26 34.27 -19.30
CA GLU A 305 -4.22 33.37 -20.43
C GLU A 305 -3.53 32.02 -20.15
N ILE A 306 -2.82 31.88 -19.03
CA ILE A 306 -2.17 30.63 -18.61
C ILE A 306 -3.22 29.68 -18.02
N LYS A 307 -3.67 28.74 -18.85
CA LYS A 307 -4.53 27.62 -18.43
C LYS A 307 -3.76 26.58 -17.61
N SER A 308 -4.50 25.76 -16.85
CA SER A 308 -3.96 24.62 -16.10
C SER A 308 -3.12 23.72 -17.01
N MET A 309 -1.82 23.65 -16.71
CA MET A 309 -0.83 23.00 -17.57
C MET A 309 -0.99 21.48 -17.59
N ARG A 310 -0.30 20.83 -18.54
CA ARG A 310 -0.29 19.37 -18.67
C ARG A 310 1.10 18.77 -18.55
N VAL A 311 1.16 17.61 -17.90
CA VAL A 311 2.24 16.63 -17.93
C VAL A 311 1.65 15.37 -18.55
N PHE A 312 2.26 14.85 -19.62
CA PHE A 312 1.82 13.60 -20.24
C PHE A 312 2.75 12.45 -19.85
N VAL A 313 2.15 11.36 -19.39
CA VAL A 313 2.81 10.12 -18.94
C VAL A 313 2.09 8.93 -19.57
N PRO A 314 2.66 7.73 -19.71
CA PRO A 314 1.86 6.56 -20.09
C PRO A 314 0.81 6.28 -19.01
N ALA A 315 -0.35 5.71 -19.35
CA ALA A 315 -1.38 5.40 -18.35
C ALA A 315 -0.91 4.34 -17.32
N THR A 316 0.15 3.61 -17.65
CA THR A 316 0.85 2.60 -16.83
C THR A 316 2.05 3.17 -16.04
N ASN A 317 2.13 4.50 -15.93
CA ASN A 317 3.18 5.21 -15.20
C ASN A 317 3.25 4.81 -13.71
N HIS A 318 4.46 4.91 -13.15
CA HIS A 318 4.67 4.76 -11.72
C HIS A 318 3.98 5.90 -10.92
N TYR A 319 3.40 5.59 -9.76
CA TYR A 319 2.61 6.52 -8.94
C TYR A 319 3.35 7.81 -8.53
N SER A 320 4.68 7.86 -8.68
CA SER A 320 5.49 9.06 -8.43
C SER A 320 5.06 10.25 -9.28
N TRP A 321 4.54 10.02 -10.49
CA TRP A 321 4.11 11.10 -11.40
C TRP A 321 2.88 11.88 -10.90
N PRO A 322 1.71 11.27 -10.66
CA PRO A 322 0.55 11.98 -10.09
C PRO A 322 0.85 12.54 -8.69
N LYS A 323 1.65 11.82 -7.87
CA LYS A 323 2.13 12.32 -6.57
C LYS A 323 2.94 13.62 -6.73
N SER A 324 3.82 13.69 -7.72
CA SER A 324 4.65 14.88 -7.99
C SER A 324 3.82 16.07 -8.47
N GLY A 325 2.81 15.84 -9.32
CA GLY A 325 1.87 16.88 -9.73
C GLY A 325 1.15 17.53 -8.54
N THR A 326 0.71 16.71 -7.58
CA THR A 326 0.11 17.19 -6.33
C THR A 326 1.11 17.95 -5.46
N VAL A 327 2.30 17.39 -5.19
CA VAL A 327 3.34 18.04 -4.35
C VAL A 327 3.80 19.39 -4.92
N LEU A 328 3.89 19.52 -6.25
CA LEU A 328 4.33 20.76 -6.90
C LEU A 328 3.23 21.82 -7.09
N GLY A 329 2.02 21.57 -6.57
CA GLY A 329 0.89 22.49 -6.66
C GLY A 329 0.22 22.55 -8.03
N LEU A 330 0.45 21.55 -8.90
CA LEU A 330 -0.22 21.42 -10.20
C LEU A 330 -1.55 20.66 -10.09
N GLY A 331 -1.70 19.83 -9.05
CA GLY A 331 -2.82 18.90 -8.88
C GLY A 331 -2.68 17.64 -9.73
N GLN A 332 -3.30 16.55 -9.28
CA GLN A 332 -3.25 15.25 -9.97
C GLN A 332 -3.82 15.33 -11.40
N ASP A 333 -4.91 16.08 -11.63
CA ASP A 333 -5.55 16.25 -12.94
C ASP A 333 -4.70 16.98 -13.99
N SER A 334 -3.55 17.53 -13.59
CA SER A 334 -2.55 18.06 -14.52
C SER A 334 -1.62 16.98 -15.06
N VAL A 335 -1.60 15.78 -14.47
CA VAL A 335 -0.82 14.61 -14.91
C VAL A 335 -1.77 13.66 -15.65
N VAL A 336 -1.69 13.65 -16.97
CA VAL A 336 -2.60 12.90 -17.85
C VAL A 336 -1.93 11.63 -18.35
N GLY A 337 -2.53 10.49 -18.00
CA GLY A 337 -2.15 9.17 -18.51
C GLY A 337 -2.61 8.97 -19.96
N ILE A 338 -1.66 8.76 -20.87
CA ILE A 338 -1.90 8.39 -22.26
C ILE A 338 -2.11 6.87 -22.34
N PRO A 339 -3.25 6.37 -22.84
CA PRO A 339 -3.51 4.95 -23.00
C PRO A 339 -2.43 4.22 -23.82
N VAL A 340 -2.27 2.94 -23.53
CA VAL A 340 -1.22 2.10 -24.14
C VAL A 340 -1.73 1.24 -25.29
N ASP A 341 -0.81 0.87 -26.19
CA ASP A 341 -1.02 -0.01 -27.34
C ASP A 341 -1.09 -1.50 -26.93
N ASN A 342 -1.22 -2.40 -27.92
CA ASN A 342 -1.23 -3.86 -27.68
C ASN A 342 0.08 -4.40 -27.07
N ASN A 343 1.17 -3.65 -27.07
CA ASN A 343 2.45 -3.98 -26.46
C ASN A 343 2.62 -3.28 -25.10
N CYS A 344 1.56 -2.71 -24.53
CA CYS A 344 1.57 -1.93 -23.28
C CYS A 344 2.45 -0.66 -23.31
N ARG A 345 2.80 -0.14 -24.49
CA ARG A 345 3.59 1.09 -24.67
C ARG A 345 2.66 2.28 -24.93
N MET A 346 3.07 3.50 -24.57
CA MET A 346 2.31 4.74 -24.85
C MET A 346 1.88 4.84 -26.32
N ASP A 347 0.58 5.03 -26.59
CA ASP A 347 0.10 5.29 -27.95
C ASP A 347 0.45 6.73 -28.38
N ILE A 348 1.43 6.81 -29.28
CA ILE A 348 1.95 8.05 -29.86
C ILE A 348 0.88 8.83 -30.64
N ASN A 349 -0.13 8.17 -31.22
CA ASN A 349 -1.23 8.85 -31.91
C ASN A 349 -2.18 9.54 -30.91
N ILE A 350 -2.44 8.90 -29.77
CA ILE A 350 -3.26 9.50 -28.71
C ILE A 350 -2.50 10.66 -28.06
N LEU A 351 -1.19 10.50 -27.78
CA LEU A 351 -0.34 11.61 -27.35
C LEU A 351 -0.37 12.78 -28.36
N ARG A 352 -0.24 12.50 -29.66
CA ARG A 352 -0.30 13.51 -30.72
C ARG A 352 -1.62 14.30 -30.68
N ASN A 353 -2.74 13.61 -30.51
CA ASN A 353 -4.05 14.24 -30.42
C ASN A 353 -4.21 15.10 -29.15
N GLN A 354 -3.68 14.65 -28.01
CA GLN A 354 -3.67 15.41 -26.76
C GLN A 354 -2.76 16.65 -26.82
N LEU A 355 -1.59 16.56 -27.47
CA LEU A 355 -0.73 17.71 -27.76
C LEU A 355 -1.42 18.70 -28.71
N LEU A 356 -2.15 18.21 -29.71
CA LEU A 356 -2.90 19.04 -30.66
C LEU A 356 -4.04 19.80 -29.96
N GLU A 357 -4.80 19.12 -29.10
CA GLU A 357 -5.82 19.73 -28.24
C GLU A 357 -5.23 20.82 -27.35
N CYS A 358 -4.08 20.55 -26.71
CA CYS A 358 -3.38 21.54 -25.89
C CYS A 358 -2.95 22.76 -26.70
N ALA A 359 -2.37 22.57 -27.88
CA ALA A 359 -1.95 23.65 -28.77
C ALA A 359 -3.12 24.54 -29.21
N GLN A 360 -4.21 23.93 -29.70
CA GLN A 360 -5.41 24.65 -30.16
C GLN A 360 -6.05 25.44 -29.02
N ASN A 361 -6.08 24.87 -27.81
CA ASN A 361 -6.63 25.51 -26.62
C ASN A 361 -5.66 26.45 -25.89
N LYS A 362 -4.40 26.58 -26.35
CA LYS A 362 -3.32 27.32 -25.66
C LYS A 362 -3.09 26.85 -24.21
N ILE A 363 -3.13 25.54 -23.99
CA ILE A 363 -2.77 24.88 -22.73
C ILE A 363 -1.27 24.55 -22.79
N PRO A 364 -0.43 25.08 -21.88
CA PRO A 364 1.01 24.79 -21.90
C PRO A 364 1.28 23.36 -21.42
N VAL A 365 2.22 22.69 -22.08
CA VAL A 365 2.71 21.36 -21.67
C VAL A 365 4.06 21.53 -21.01
N LEU A 366 4.19 21.06 -19.76
CA LEU A 366 5.44 21.08 -19.00
C LEU A 366 6.43 20.06 -19.59
N MET A 367 6.00 18.80 -19.59
CA MET A 367 6.83 17.68 -20.01
C MET A 367 6.02 16.51 -20.57
N VAL A 368 6.67 15.69 -21.39
CA VAL A 368 6.22 14.36 -21.78
C VAL A 368 7.23 13.36 -21.23
N VAL A 369 6.72 12.31 -20.57
CA VAL A 369 7.51 11.21 -20.02
C VAL A 369 7.40 9.99 -20.92
N GLY A 370 8.54 9.47 -21.37
CA GLY A 370 8.62 8.10 -21.88
C GLY A 370 9.16 7.17 -20.80
N VAL A 371 8.48 6.07 -20.51
CA VAL A 371 8.95 5.07 -19.54
C VAL A 371 9.86 4.06 -20.26
N ILE A 372 11.05 3.85 -19.69
CA ILE A 372 12.07 2.96 -20.23
C ILE A 372 12.15 1.75 -19.29
N GLY A 373 11.27 0.77 -19.56
CA GLY A 373 11.04 -0.39 -18.72
C GLY A 373 9.90 -0.16 -17.73
N SER A 374 8.67 -0.42 -18.15
CA SER A 374 7.47 -0.28 -17.31
C SER A 374 7.48 -1.19 -16.08
N THR A 375 6.76 -0.77 -15.04
CA THR A 375 6.73 -1.46 -13.74
C THR A 375 6.17 -2.89 -13.81
N GLU A 376 5.20 -3.13 -14.70
CA GLU A 376 4.38 -4.35 -14.70
C GLU A 376 4.62 -5.27 -15.91
N GLU A 377 5.18 -4.75 -17.02
CA GLU A 377 5.48 -5.52 -18.24
C GLU A 377 6.92 -5.38 -18.71
N GLY A 378 7.72 -4.48 -18.14
CA GLY A 378 9.09 -4.23 -18.60
C GLY A 378 9.15 -3.74 -20.05
N VAL A 379 8.18 -2.97 -20.53
CA VAL A 379 8.18 -2.47 -21.91
C VAL A 379 8.83 -1.10 -22.03
N VAL A 380 9.35 -0.77 -23.21
CA VAL A 380 10.04 0.51 -23.47
C VAL A 380 9.17 1.38 -24.37
N ASP A 381 8.84 2.59 -23.92
CA ASP A 381 8.05 3.55 -24.70
C ASP A 381 8.75 4.00 -25.99
N ASN A 382 7.94 4.43 -26.97
CA ASN A 382 8.41 4.83 -28.28
C ASN A 382 9.00 6.25 -28.25
N LEU A 383 10.19 6.38 -27.66
CA LEU A 383 10.95 7.62 -27.56
C LEU A 383 11.23 8.25 -28.94
N GLU A 384 11.45 7.44 -29.99
CA GLU A 384 11.54 7.95 -31.36
C GLU A 384 10.25 8.70 -31.77
N GLY A 385 9.08 8.15 -31.41
CA GLY A 385 7.79 8.79 -31.61
C GLY A 385 7.68 10.12 -30.86
N ILE A 386 8.00 10.15 -29.57
CA ILE A 386 7.96 11.37 -28.74
C ILE A 386 8.90 12.45 -29.30
N LEU A 387 10.12 12.07 -29.72
CA LEU A 387 11.09 12.97 -30.33
C LEU A 387 10.63 13.51 -31.70
N LYS A 388 9.94 12.69 -32.51
CA LYS A 388 9.32 13.13 -33.76
C LYS A 388 8.17 14.11 -33.49
N LEU A 389 7.32 13.83 -32.51
CA LEU A 389 6.25 14.76 -32.10
C LEU A 389 6.79 16.11 -31.65
N ARG A 390 7.85 16.15 -30.83
CA ARG A 390 8.48 17.43 -30.43
C ARG A 390 8.98 18.25 -31.63
N LYS A 391 9.47 17.60 -32.70
CA LYS A 391 9.82 18.28 -33.96
C LYS A 391 8.59 18.74 -34.75
N GLU A 392 7.53 17.93 -34.77
CA GLU A 392 6.26 18.24 -35.43
C GLU A 392 5.56 19.44 -34.77
N THR A 393 5.56 19.52 -33.44
CA THR A 393 4.83 20.56 -32.70
C THR A 393 5.48 21.95 -32.80
N ILE A 394 6.81 22.02 -32.92
CA ILE A 394 7.53 23.28 -33.10
C ILE A 394 7.57 23.74 -34.57
N SER A 395 7.85 22.83 -35.52
CA SER A 395 8.18 23.20 -36.91
C SER A 395 7.39 22.47 -38.01
N GLY A 396 6.56 21.49 -37.66
CA GLY A 396 5.84 20.66 -38.63
C GLY A 396 4.50 21.25 -39.07
N SER A 397 3.53 21.35 -38.15
CA SER A 397 2.15 21.74 -38.49
C SER A 397 1.74 23.04 -37.82
N TYR A 398 1.13 23.95 -38.59
CA TYR A 398 0.51 25.18 -38.07
C TYR A 398 -0.47 24.92 -36.91
N GLN A 399 -1.14 23.76 -36.91
CA GLN A 399 -2.14 23.42 -35.88
C GLN A 399 -1.54 23.24 -34.47
N PHE A 400 -0.24 22.97 -34.35
CA PHE A 400 0.43 22.91 -33.05
C PHE A 400 0.88 24.27 -32.53
N ASN A 401 0.81 25.34 -33.34
CA ASN A 401 1.05 26.72 -32.91
C ASN A 401 2.39 26.89 -32.12
N GLY A 402 3.41 26.13 -32.51
CA GLY A 402 4.74 26.17 -31.86
C GLY A 402 4.82 25.54 -30.48
N LEU A 403 3.85 24.70 -30.07
CA LEU A 403 3.83 24.01 -28.77
C LEU A 403 5.14 23.26 -28.51
N ASN A 404 5.69 23.39 -27.30
CA ASN A 404 6.92 22.73 -26.91
C ASN A 404 6.95 22.32 -25.42
N PHE A 405 7.69 21.25 -25.14
CA PHE A 405 7.73 20.57 -23.84
C PHE A 405 9.11 19.95 -23.57
N LEU A 406 9.41 19.73 -22.30
CA LEU A 406 10.57 18.96 -21.86
C LEU A 406 10.32 17.46 -22.11
N ILE A 407 11.32 16.71 -22.57
CA ILE A 407 11.26 15.25 -22.65
C ILE A 407 12.05 14.65 -21.48
N HIS A 408 11.35 13.91 -20.63
CA HIS A 408 11.96 13.10 -19.58
C HIS A 408 11.87 11.62 -19.95
N CYS A 409 12.90 10.85 -19.64
CA CYS A 409 12.82 9.40 -19.66
C CYS A 409 12.85 8.85 -18.24
N ASP A 410 11.75 8.23 -17.82
CA ASP A 410 11.71 7.47 -16.58
C ASP A 410 12.38 6.12 -16.85
N ALA A 411 13.71 6.10 -16.70
CA ALA A 411 14.56 4.93 -16.85
C ALA A 411 14.99 4.37 -15.50
N ALA A 412 14.17 4.57 -14.45
CA ALA A 412 14.46 4.08 -13.11
C ALA A 412 14.76 2.57 -13.12
N TRP A 413 13.97 1.79 -13.86
CA TRP A 413 14.24 0.37 -14.12
C TRP A 413 15.26 0.17 -15.24
N GLY A 414 14.97 0.68 -16.45
CA GLY A 414 15.72 0.31 -17.66
C GLY A 414 17.11 0.93 -17.80
N GLY A 415 17.47 1.98 -17.06
CA GLY A 415 18.67 2.78 -17.32
C GLY A 415 19.97 1.97 -17.36
N TYR A 416 20.15 1.04 -16.43
CA TYR A 416 21.34 0.17 -16.42
C TYR A 416 21.36 -0.83 -17.59
N LEU A 417 20.23 -1.20 -18.19
CA LEU A 417 20.21 -2.11 -19.35
C LEU A 417 20.83 -1.47 -20.60
N ARG A 418 21.05 -0.15 -20.63
CA ARG A 418 21.88 0.48 -21.68
C ARG A 418 23.31 -0.04 -21.70
N THR A 419 23.83 -0.57 -20.59
CA THR A 419 25.18 -1.15 -20.51
C THR A 419 25.37 -2.31 -21.51
N MET A 420 24.33 -3.10 -21.80
CA MET A 420 24.33 -4.15 -22.83
C MET A 420 24.70 -3.62 -24.23
N MET A 421 24.44 -2.34 -24.52
CA MET A 421 24.71 -1.69 -25.81
C MET A 421 26.01 -0.86 -25.82
N VAL A 422 26.66 -0.67 -24.66
CA VAL A 422 27.90 0.13 -24.57
C VAL A 422 29.09 -0.80 -24.75
N ASN A 423 29.97 -0.46 -25.70
CA ASN A 423 31.22 -1.18 -25.91
C ASN A 423 32.32 -0.71 -24.94
N PRO A 424 33.28 -1.57 -24.55
CA PRO A 424 34.36 -1.20 -23.65
C PRO A 424 35.30 -0.17 -24.28
N LYS A 425 35.85 0.73 -23.47
CA LYS A 425 36.69 1.88 -23.90
C LYS A 425 38.19 1.52 -24.03
N THR A 426 38.51 0.30 -24.47
CA THR A 426 39.81 -0.41 -24.38
C THR A 426 41.11 0.40 -24.46
N ASP A 427 42.09 0.03 -23.61
CA ASP A 427 43.51 -0.10 -24.01
C ASP A 427 44.42 -0.82 -22.97
N ASN A 428 43.97 -1.05 -21.71
CA ASN A 428 44.84 -1.59 -20.64
C ASN A 428 44.26 -2.81 -19.87
N ALA A 429 43.38 -3.57 -20.51
CA ALA A 429 43.02 -4.92 -20.07
C ALA A 429 43.13 -5.85 -21.28
N GLU A 430 43.76 -7.02 -21.12
CA GLU A 430 43.83 -8.02 -22.18
C GLU A 430 42.42 -8.34 -22.69
N VAL A 431 42.20 -8.21 -24.01
CA VAL A 431 40.91 -8.47 -24.64
C VAL A 431 40.72 -9.99 -24.77
N VAL A 432 40.40 -10.63 -23.65
CA VAL A 432 40.04 -12.05 -23.60
C VAL A 432 38.62 -12.22 -24.14
N GLN A 433 38.49 -12.88 -25.30
CA GLN A 433 37.21 -13.27 -25.91
C GLN A 433 36.60 -14.45 -25.11
N ALA A 434 35.37 -14.33 -24.53
CA ALA A 434 34.93 -15.21 -23.40
C ALA A 434 33.43 -15.67 -23.38
N GLU A 435 33.20 -17.01 -23.33
CA GLU A 435 31.94 -17.78 -23.20
C GLU A 435 31.60 -17.93 -21.70
N PHE A 436 30.44 -18.47 -21.36
CA PHE A 436 29.30 -18.80 -22.20
C PHE A 436 28.09 -18.24 -21.50
N VAL A 437 27.43 -17.28 -22.15
CA VAL A 437 25.98 -17.11 -22.15
C VAL A 437 25.60 -16.49 -23.49
N ALA A 438 24.36 -16.75 -23.89
CA ALA A 438 23.74 -16.07 -24.99
C ALA A 438 23.66 -14.56 -24.73
N ASP A 439 24.48 -13.79 -25.43
CA ASP A 439 24.17 -12.40 -25.75
C ASP A 439 22.88 -12.41 -26.60
N VAL A 440 21.73 -12.45 -25.92
CA VAL A 440 20.44 -12.05 -26.48
C VAL A 440 20.35 -10.55 -26.19
N PRO A 441 20.82 -9.70 -27.12
CA PRO A 441 20.67 -8.28 -26.96
C PRO A 441 19.18 -7.94 -26.88
N LEU A 442 18.91 -6.77 -26.31
CA LEU A 442 17.59 -6.17 -26.26
C LEU A 442 16.87 -6.26 -27.62
N SER A 443 15.53 -6.26 -27.61
CA SER A 443 14.75 -6.31 -28.85
C SER A 443 15.21 -5.21 -29.83
N SER A 444 15.19 -5.45 -31.13
CA SER A 444 15.64 -4.45 -32.12
C SER A 444 14.87 -3.12 -32.00
N TYR A 445 13.61 -3.20 -31.56
CA TYR A 445 12.82 -2.06 -31.12
C TYR A 445 13.42 -1.37 -29.88
N ALA A 446 13.68 -2.09 -28.79
CA ALA A 446 14.22 -1.53 -27.56
C ALA A 446 15.60 -0.89 -27.78
N GLN A 447 16.51 -1.57 -28.50
CA GLN A 447 17.82 -1.02 -28.88
C GLN A 447 17.70 0.37 -29.53
N LYS A 448 16.73 0.53 -30.43
CA LYS A 448 16.46 1.81 -31.10
C LYS A 448 16.07 2.92 -30.11
N GLN A 449 15.29 2.60 -29.08
CA GLN A 449 14.91 3.58 -28.05
C GLN A 449 16.09 3.88 -27.10
N TYR A 450 16.85 2.87 -26.68
CA TYR A 450 18.06 3.04 -25.84
C TYR A 450 19.15 3.89 -26.51
N ALA A 451 19.30 3.78 -27.84
CA ALA A 451 20.17 4.63 -28.63
C ALA A 451 19.73 6.11 -28.67
N LEU A 452 18.47 6.40 -28.37
CA LEU A 452 17.88 7.74 -28.37
C LEU A 452 17.80 8.41 -27.00
N LEU A 453 18.15 7.73 -25.89
CA LEU A 453 18.14 8.31 -24.54
C LEU A 453 18.99 9.59 -24.42
N GLN A 454 20.09 9.66 -25.16
CA GLN A 454 20.95 10.85 -25.28
C GLN A 454 20.22 12.12 -25.81
N MET A 455 19.02 11.98 -26.37
CA MET A 455 18.20 13.06 -26.92
C MET A 455 17.10 13.56 -25.97
N ALA A 456 16.87 12.88 -24.84
CA ALA A 456 16.02 13.37 -23.76
C ALA A 456 16.69 14.57 -23.05
N ASP A 457 15.91 15.35 -22.31
CA ASP A 457 16.44 16.50 -21.58
C ASP A 457 16.85 16.09 -20.15
N THR A 458 16.09 15.19 -19.52
CA THR A 458 16.42 14.58 -18.22
C THR A 458 16.07 13.09 -18.19
N LEU A 459 16.77 12.31 -17.35
CA LEU A 459 16.47 10.89 -17.11
C LEU A 459 16.60 10.54 -15.63
N THR A 460 15.61 9.82 -15.10
CA THR A 460 15.75 9.10 -13.83
C THR A 460 16.41 7.75 -14.09
N VAL A 461 17.33 7.33 -13.24
CA VAL A 461 17.98 6.01 -13.27
C VAL A 461 18.19 5.54 -11.83
N ASP A 462 17.77 4.34 -11.45
CA ASP A 462 17.94 3.86 -10.07
C ASP A 462 19.08 2.82 -9.95
N PRO A 463 20.23 3.20 -9.38
CA PRO A 463 21.24 2.24 -8.90
C PRO A 463 20.67 1.10 -8.05
N HIS A 464 19.69 1.38 -7.17
CA HIS A 464 19.08 0.35 -6.31
C HIS A 464 18.06 -0.59 -6.99
N LYS A 465 17.91 -0.50 -8.32
CA LYS A 465 17.10 -1.43 -9.12
C LYS A 465 18.02 -2.34 -9.95
N ALA A 466 18.07 -2.14 -11.27
CA ALA A 466 18.91 -2.91 -12.18
C ALA A 466 20.43 -2.62 -12.04
N GLY A 467 20.81 -1.67 -11.18
CA GLY A 467 22.20 -1.46 -10.76
C GLY A 467 22.65 -2.35 -9.58
N PHE A 468 21.75 -3.16 -8.99
CA PHE A 468 22.05 -4.10 -7.90
C PHE A 468 22.73 -3.46 -6.66
N ILE A 469 22.56 -2.17 -6.44
CA ILE A 469 23.15 -1.44 -5.30
C ILE A 469 22.14 -1.41 -4.14
N PRO A 470 22.56 -1.43 -2.86
CA PRO A 470 21.62 -1.33 -1.74
C PRO A 470 20.83 -0.01 -1.73
N TYR A 471 19.59 -0.08 -1.26
CA TYR A 471 18.80 1.10 -0.91
C TYR A 471 19.48 1.89 0.22
N PRO A 472 19.40 3.24 0.24
CA PRO A 472 18.80 4.12 -0.76
C PRO A 472 19.82 4.57 -1.83
N ALA A 473 19.49 4.41 -3.12
CA ALA A 473 20.26 4.96 -4.23
C ALA A 473 19.41 5.09 -5.52
N GLY A 474 18.72 6.23 -5.67
CA GLY A 474 18.18 6.72 -6.94
C GLY A 474 19.15 7.69 -7.64
N SER A 475 18.83 8.16 -8.84
CA SER A 475 19.60 9.20 -9.53
C SER A 475 18.78 9.97 -10.56
N LEU A 476 19.12 11.26 -10.74
CA LEU A 476 18.64 12.11 -11.82
C LEU A 476 19.82 12.62 -12.65
N CYS A 477 19.73 12.46 -13.97
CA CYS A 477 20.69 12.95 -14.96
C CYS A 477 20.06 14.03 -15.85
N TYR A 478 20.79 15.12 -16.06
CA TYR A 478 20.41 16.24 -16.92
C TYR A 478 21.33 16.30 -18.15
N ARG A 479 20.75 16.34 -19.35
CA ARG A 479 21.52 16.53 -20.59
C ARG A 479 22.23 17.88 -20.58
N ASN A 480 21.49 18.91 -20.19
CA ASN A 480 21.97 20.27 -20.02
C ASN A 480 22.14 20.54 -18.53
N GLY A 481 23.38 20.57 -18.04
CA GLY A 481 23.68 20.70 -16.62
C GLY A 481 23.20 22.01 -16.00
N PHE A 482 22.85 23.05 -16.77
CA PHE A 482 22.25 24.28 -16.23
C PHE A 482 20.82 24.07 -15.73
N MET A 483 20.14 23.00 -16.16
CA MET A 483 18.80 22.65 -15.67
C MET A 483 18.76 22.43 -14.14
N ARG A 484 19.88 22.06 -13.51
CA ARG A 484 20.00 21.91 -12.04
C ARG A 484 19.79 23.22 -11.27
N TYR A 485 20.05 24.38 -11.88
CA TYR A 485 19.84 25.69 -11.24
C TYR A 485 18.37 26.14 -11.23
N PHE A 486 17.47 25.37 -11.83
CA PHE A 486 16.04 25.68 -11.78
C PHE A 486 15.38 25.17 -10.49
N ILE A 487 16.11 24.47 -9.62
CA ILE A 487 15.66 24.04 -8.28
C ILE A 487 16.42 24.71 -7.14
N THR A 488 17.43 25.54 -7.44
CA THR A 488 18.08 26.41 -6.45
C THR A 488 17.22 27.65 -6.14
N PHE A 489 17.41 28.22 -4.95
CA PHE A 489 16.79 29.50 -4.53
C PHE A 489 17.60 30.74 -4.96
N ASN A 490 18.87 30.53 -5.30
CA ASN A 490 19.73 31.48 -6.00
C ASN A 490 19.65 31.18 -7.51
N ALA A 491 19.91 32.16 -8.37
CA ALA A 491 19.91 31.94 -9.81
C ALA A 491 21.22 31.25 -10.26
N ALA A 492 21.26 30.85 -11.54
CA ALA A 492 22.35 30.05 -12.08
C ALA A 492 23.70 30.80 -12.02
N TYR A 493 24.59 30.39 -11.10
CA TYR A 493 25.95 30.92 -11.01
C TYR A 493 26.98 29.83 -11.30
N ILE A 494 27.69 30.01 -12.42
CA ILE A 494 28.66 29.03 -12.95
C ILE A 494 30.02 29.15 -12.23
N HIS A 495 30.35 30.30 -11.62
CA HIS A 495 31.69 30.55 -11.08
C HIS A 495 31.86 30.21 -9.58
N SER A 496 30.85 29.61 -8.93
CA SER A 496 30.98 29.00 -7.58
C SER A 496 31.27 27.49 -7.60
N ASP A 497 31.51 26.89 -8.77
CA ASP A 497 31.93 25.48 -8.96
C ASP A 497 33.28 25.12 -8.25
N LYS A 498 33.87 26.06 -7.49
CA LYS A 498 34.96 25.80 -6.54
C LYS A 498 34.55 24.88 -5.38
N ASN A 499 33.26 24.78 -5.06
CA ASN A 499 32.73 23.93 -3.99
C ASN A 499 31.84 22.82 -4.56
N LEU A 500 32.16 21.56 -4.25
CA LEU A 500 31.43 20.34 -4.64
C LEU A 500 30.14 20.13 -3.81
N ASN A 501 29.34 21.19 -3.58
CA ASN A 501 28.14 21.12 -2.75
C ASN A 501 27.00 20.43 -3.53
N MET A 502 26.75 19.15 -3.26
CA MET A 502 25.74 18.37 -3.99
C MET A 502 24.31 18.66 -3.49
N GLY A 503 24.10 18.87 -2.19
CA GLY A 503 22.76 19.02 -1.59
C GLY A 503 22.07 20.38 -1.79
N ILE A 504 22.54 21.22 -2.70
CA ILE A 504 21.80 22.43 -3.14
C ILE A 504 21.13 22.25 -4.51
N PHE A 505 21.46 21.17 -5.22
CA PHE A 505 21.00 20.89 -6.59
C PHE A 505 19.99 19.74 -6.62
N GLY A 506 19.16 19.64 -5.58
CA GLY A 506 18.13 18.62 -5.39
C GLY A 506 17.02 19.12 -4.46
N LEU A 507 16.01 18.28 -4.22
CA LEU A 507 14.95 18.47 -3.23
C LEU A 507 15.42 18.12 -1.81
N GLU A 508 16.36 17.18 -1.71
CA GLU A 508 16.88 16.65 -0.46
C GLU A 508 17.93 17.56 0.19
N GLY A 509 18.06 17.46 1.52
CA GLY A 509 19.11 18.12 2.30
C GLY A 509 20.26 17.18 2.64
N SER A 510 20.38 16.81 3.91
CA SER A 510 21.37 15.82 4.38
C SER A 510 21.21 14.47 3.69
N LYS A 511 22.30 13.96 3.13
CA LYS A 511 22.32 12.74 2.32
C LYS A 511 23.63 11.96 2.54
N PRO A 512 23.58 10.62 2.65
CA PRO A 512 24.72 9.82 3.10
C PRO A 512 25.78 9.70 2.01
N GLY A 513 27.01 10.15 2.29
CA GLY A 513 28.17 9.92 1.43
C GLY A 513 28.47 8.43 1.23
N ALA A 514 27.98 7.56 2.11
CA ALA A 514 28.05 6.10 1.96
C ALA A 514 27.26 5.56 0.75
N ALA A 515 26.13 6.16 0.39
CA ALA A 515 25.39 5.77 -0.81
C ALA A 515 26.18 6.10 -2.08
N ALA A 516 26.74 7.31 -2.16
CA ALA A 516 27.63 7.71 -3.26
C ALA A 516 28.86 6.80 -3.36
N ALA A 517 29.49 6.44 -2.23
CA ALA A 517 30.62 5.52 -2.20
C ALA A 517 30.24 4.08 -2.63
N ALA A 518 29.05 3.59 -2.28
CA ALA A 518 28.55 2.29 -2.71
C ALA A 518 28.36 2.22 -4.23
N VAL A 519 27.68 3.23 -4.81
CA VAL A 519 27.50 3.33 -6.27
C VAL A 519 28.84 3.48 -6.98
N TRP A 520 29.74 4.33 -6.47
CA TRP A 520 31.07 4.53 -7.02
C TRP A 520 31.90 3.25 -7.01
N MET A 521 31.94 2.53 -5.88
CA MET A 521 32.70 1.28 -5.76
C MET A 521 32.14 0.19 -6.67
N ALA A 522 30.81 0.09 -6.80
CA ALA A 522 30.17 -0.80 -7.77
C ALA A 522 30.58 -0.46 -9.21
N HIS A 523 30.46 0.80 -9.65
CA HIS A 523 30.86 1.23 -11.01
C HIS A 523 32.36 1.10 -11.27
N ARG A 524 33.19 1.22 -10.23
CA ARG A 524 34.65 1.08 -10.32
C ARG A 524 35.08 -0.38 -10.48
N THR A 525 34.36 -1.31 -9.86
CA THR A 525 34.60 -2.76 -9.90
C THR A 525 33.91 -3.45 -11.09
N ILE A 526 32.71 -3.00 -11.45
CA ILE A 526 31.84 -3.58 -12.48
C ILE A 526 31.64 -2.52 -13.57
N PRO A 527 32.29 -2.65 -14.75
CA PRO A 527 32.18 -1.66 -15.83
C PRO A 527 30.75 -1.34 -16.26
N LEU A 528 30.48 -0.06 -16.53
CA LEU A 528 29.21 0.42 -17.10
C LEU A 528 29.13 0.18 -18.63
N ASP A 529 29.48 -1.04 -19.04
CA ASP A 529 29.48 -1.51 -20.43
C ASP A 529 29.18 -3.02 -20.50
N ASN A 530 29.19 -3.59 -21.72
CA ASN A 530 28.87 -4.99 -21.96
C ASN A 530 29.89 -6.00 -21.42
N SER A 531 31.00 -5.56 -20.84
CA SER A 531 31.95 -6.42 -20.11
C SER A 531 31.69 -6.51 -18.60
N GLY A 532 30.87 -5.61 -18.05
CA GLY A 532 30.50 -5.53 -16.63
C GLY A 532 29.00 -5.70 -16.42
N TYR A 533 28.29 -4.61 -16.15
CA TYR A 533 26.84 -4.63 -15.89
C TYR A 533 26.03 -5.18 -17.07
N GLY A 534 26.48 -4.99 -18.31
CA GLY A 534 25.80 -5.54 -19.48
C GLY A 534 25.93 -7.05 -19.59
N LEU A 535 26.95 -7.66 -18.97
CA LEU A 535 27.04 -9.12 -18.82
C LEU A 535 25.97 -9.59 -17.82
N ILE A 536 25.93 -9.01 -16.61
CA ILE A 536 24.94 -9.33 -15.57
C ILE A 536 23.50 -9.19 -16.10
N LEU A 537 23.20 -8.11 -16.79
CA LEU A 537 21.85 -7.84 -17.31
C LEU A 537 21.53 -8.64 -18.59
N GLY A 538 22.56 -9.08 -19.32
CA GLY A 538 22.43 -10.07 -20.40
C GLY A 538 21.93 -11.43 -19.89
N GLU A 539 22.46 -11.91 -18.76
CA GLU A 539 21.97 -13.11 -18.06
C GLU A 539 20.48 -13.00 -17.74
N CYS A 540 20.10 -11.91 -17.09
CA CYS A 540 18.73 -11.65 -16.68
C CYS A 540 17.80 -11.55 -17.90
N ALA A 541 18.26 -10.91 -18.99
CA ALA A 541 17.50 -10.77 -20.23
C ALA A 541 17.31 -12.13 -20.93
N PHE A 542 18.37 -12.91 -21.11
CA PHE A 542 18.28 -14.26 -21.67
C PHE A 542 17.34 -15.14 -20.84
N SER A 543 17.51 -15.13 -19.51
CA SER A 543 16.66 -15.85 -18.57
C SER A 543 15.19 -15.42 -18.69
N ALA A 544 14.89 -14.11 -18.77
CA ALA A 544 13.54 -13.61 -19.00
C ALA A 544 12.93 -14.09 -20.32
N LYS A 545 13.70 -14.11 -21.42
CA LYS A 545 13.22 -14.66 -22.71
C LYS A 545 12.96 -16.17 -22.64
N LEU A 546 13.77 -16.92 -21.91
CA LEU A 546 13.51 -18.35 -21.67
C LEU A 546 12.26 -18.55 -20.83
N TYR A 547 12.13 -17.87 -19.68
CA TYR A 547 10.94 -17.92 -18.84
C TYR A 547 9.68 -17.61 -19.64
N TYR A 548 9.69 -16.59 -20.50
CA TYR A 548 8.59 -16.29 -21.43
C TYR A 548 8.24 -17.46 -22.35
N CYS A 549 9.24 -18.09 -22.98
CA CYS A 549 9.04 -19.29 -23.80
C CYS A 549 8.39 -20.43 -23.01
N TYR A 550 8.88 -20.67 -21.80
CA TYR A 550 8.35 -21.70 -20.91
C TYR A 550 6.91 -21.38 -20.46
N TRP A 551 6.59 -20.15 -20.06
CA TRP A 551 5.22 -19.75 -19.70
C TRP A 551 4.22 -19.97 -20.85
N LEU A 552 4.58 -19.58 -22.07
CA LEU A 552 3.72 -19.78 -23.25
C LEU A 552 3.54 -21.25 -23.66
N THR A 553 4.45 -22.14 -23.26
CA THR A 553 4.45 -23.55 -23.68
C THR A 553 4.10 -24.53 -22.55
N LEU A 554 3.96 -24.05 -21.31
CA LEU A 554 3.71 -24.85 -20.11
C LEU A 554 2.41 -25.67 -20.19
N ALA A 555 1.39 -25.10 -20.82
CA ALA A 555 0.19 -25.80 -21.23
C ALA A 555 0.45 -26.57 -22.54
N GLY A 556 0.35 -27.90 -22.48
CA GLY A 556 0.26 -28.77 -23.65
C GLY A 556 -1.15 -28.82 -24.21
N ASP A 557 -1.31 -29.39 -25.39
CA ASP A 557 -2.59 -29.33 -26.13
C ASP A 557 -3.72 -30.14 -25.45
N SER A 558 -3.35 -31.11 -24.61
CA SER A 558 -4.24 -31.91 -23.77
C SER A 558 -4.51 -31.31 -22.38
N ASP A 559 -3.83 -30.24 -21.96
CA ASP A 559 -4.03 -29.66 -20.62
C ASP A 559 -5.40 -28.99 -20.48
N VAL A 560 -5.84 -28.87 -19.22
CA VAL A 560 -7.08 -28.19 -18.82
C VAL A 560 -6.88 -26.70 -18.56
N PHE A 561 -5.73 -26.14 -18.89
CA PHE A 561 -5.41 -24.72 -18.74
C PHE A 561 -4.68 -24.16 -19.96
N ARG A 562 -4.61 -22.84 -20.03
CA ARG A 562 -3.79 -22.08 -20.98
C ARG A 562 -3.27 -20.82 -20.31
N ILE A 563 -2.19 -20.30 -20.86
CA ILE A 563 -1.53 -19.07 -20.41
C ILE A 563 -1.55 -18.07 -21.56
N GLU A 564 -1.91 -16.82 -21.27
CA GLU A 564 -1.89 -15.73 -22.23
C GLU A 564 -1.02 -14.59 -21.73
N SER A 565 -0.09 -14.11 -22.57
CA SER A 565 0.86 -13.05 -22.20
C SER A 565 0.28 -11.65 -22.45
N LEU A 566 0.65 -10.70 -21.60
CA LEU A 566 0.28 -9.28 -21.75
C LEU A 566 1.02 -8.63 -22.93
N VAL A 567 2.31 -8.90 -23.06
CA VAL A 567 3.06 -8.60 -24.28
C VAL A 567 2.81 -9.74 -25.29
N PRO A 568 2.19 -9.47 -26.45
CA PRO A 568 1.81 -10.51 -27.41
C PRO A 568 3.04 -11.10 -28.11
N LEU A 569 2.87 -12.31 -28.67
CA LEU A 569 3.79 -12.81 -29.68
C LEU A 569 3.70 -11.95 -30.95
N PRO A 570 4.81 -11.75 -31.69
CA PRO A 570 4.77 -11.11 -33.00
C PRO A 570 3.96 -11.94 -34.00
N GLU A 571 3.44 -11.30 -35.05
CA GLU A 571 2.66 -12.00 -36.09
C GLU A 571 3.46 -13.09 -36.83
N LYS A 572 4.79 -12.93 -36.90
CA LYS A 572 5.75 -13.90 -37.41
C LYS A 572 7.07 -13.78 -36.68
N ILE A 573 7.83 -14.86 -36.64
CA ILE A 573 9.22 -14.87 -36.19
C ILE A 573 10.15 -15.12 -37.38
N THR A 574 11.28 -14.42 -37.41
CA THR A 574 12.32 -14.58 -38.43
C THR A 574 13.64 -15.10 -37.84
N GLY A 575 14.41 -15.83 -38.64
CA GLY A 575 15.78 -16.21 -38.30
C GLY A 575 16.78 -15.08 -38.53
N TYR A 576 18.05 -15.38 -38.31
CA TYR A 576 19.16 -14.42 -38.35
C TYR A 576 19.31 -13.73 -39.72
N GLN A 577 19.02 -14.44 -40.82
CA GLN A 577 19.05 -13.89 -42.18
C GLN A 577 17.71 -13.27 -42.62
N GLY A 578 16.76 -13.07 -41.70
CA GLY A 578 15.43 -12.52 -41.97
C GLY A 578 14.45 -13.51 -42.63
N GLN A 579 14.85 -14.78 -42.80
CA GLN A 579 13.98 -15.84 -43.29
C GLN A 579 12.83 -16.08 -42.30
N THR A 580 11.59 -16.23 -42.78
CA THR A 580 10.44 -16.47 -41.90
C THR A 580 10.45 -17.92 -41.42
N LEU A 581 10.45 -18.12 -40.10
CA LEU A 581 10.54 -19.45 -39.46
C LEU A 581 9.16 -19.99 -39.04
N ALA A 582 8.28 -19.11 -38.56
CA ALA A 582 6.88 -19.41 -38.28
C ALA A 582 6.02 -18.14 -38.40
N THR A 583 4.75 -18.30 -38.76
CA THR A 583 3.76 -17.22 -38.89
C THR A 583 2.49 -17.61 -38.14
N GLY A 584 1.94 -16.69 -37.35
CA GLY A 584 0.78 -16.94 -36.51
C GLY A 584 1.13 -17.63 -35.18
N LYS A 585 0.38 -17.26 -34.14
CA LYS A 585 0.57 -17.66 -32.74
C LYS A 585 0.79 -19.18 -32.54
N ALA A 586 -0.02 -20.01 -33.20
CA ALA A 586 0.04 -21.47 -33.04
C ALA A 586 1.34 -22.10 -33.59
N ASP A 587 1.79 -21.68 -34.77
CA ASP A 587 3.03 -22.21 -35.36
C ASP A 587 4.26 -21.64 -34.66
N ILE A 588 4.20 -20.41 -34.13
CA ILE A 588 5.24 -19.84 -33.26
C ILE A 588 5.37 -20.65 -31.97
N ILE A 589 4.26 -20.96 -31.28
CA ILE A 589 4.27 -21.82 -30.09
C ILE A 589 4.83 -23.22 -30.40
N ARG A 590 4.46 -23.82 -31.55
CA ARG A 590 5.03 -25.10 -32.02
C ARG A 590 6.54 -24.99 -32.28
N TYR A 591 7.00 -23.89 -32.88
CA TYR A 591 8.42 -23.65 -33.11
C TYR A 591 9.19 -23.55 -31.79
N ILE A 592 8.67 -22.81 -30.80
CA ILE A 592 9.28 -22.67 -29.47
C ILE A 592 9.37 -24.05 -28.78
N ARG A 593 8.28 -24.83 -28.76
CA ARG A 593 8.26 -26.18 -28.17
C ARG A 593 9.32 -27.11 -28.78
N ASN A 594 9.48 -27.09 -30.10
CA ASN A 594 10.38 -28.02 -30.81
C ASN A 594 11.86 -27.61 -30.73
N ASN A 595 12.14 -26.30 -30.73
CA ASN A 595 13.49 -25.78 -30.94
C ASN A 595 14.10 -25.08 -29.73
N ILE A 596 13.30 -24.62 -28.75
CA ILE A 596 13.79 -23.88 -27.57
C ILE A 596 13.60 -24.67 -26.28
N ILE A 597 12.41 -25.22 -26.04
CA ILE A 597 12.09 -25.89 -24.77
C ILE A 597 12.94 -27.16 -24.59
N GLY A 598 13.50 -27.33 -23.38
CA GLY A 598 14.35 -28.47 -23.03
C GLY A 598 15.72 -28.53 -23.71
N LYS A 599 16.12 -27.53 -24.50
CA LYS A 599 17.50 -27.41 -24.98
C LYS A 599 18.41 -26.87 -23.88
N THR A 600 19.69 -27.21 -23.95
CA THR A 600 20.70 -26.59 -23.08
C THR A 600 20.99 -25.17 -23.56
N ASN A 601 21.48 -24.30 -22.67
CA ASN A 601 21.78 -22.92 -23.02
C ASN A 601 22.83 -22.88 -24.16
N GLU A 602 23.84 -23.74 -24.12
CA GLU A 602 24.93 -23.85 -25.10
C GLU A 602 24.39 -24.14 -26.51
N HIS A 603 23.36 -24.98 -26.63
CA HIS A 603 22.68 -25.23 -27.90
C HIS A 603 21.94 -23.98 -28.40
N LEU A 604 21.30 -23.23 -27.49
CA LEU A 604 20.53 -22.04 -27.85
C LEU A 604 21.42 -20.92 -28.37
N ALA A 605 22.54 -20.60 -27.71
CA ALA A 605 23.40 -19.52 -28.20
C ALA A 605 24.29 -19.87 -29.39
N LYS A 606 24.64 -21.15 -29.56
CA LYS A 606 25.37 -21.59 -30.76
C LYS A 606 24.46 -21.65 -32.01
N ASN A 607 23.16 -21.35 -31.87
CA ASN A 607 22.22 -21.28 -32.98
C ASN A 607 21.72 -19.83 -33.20
N PRO A 608 22.23 -19.11 -34.22
CA PRO A 608 21.90 -17.70 -34.43
C PRO A 608 20.42 -17.47 -34.80
N ASP A 609 19.74 -18.46 -35.38
CA ASP A 609 18.30 -18.35 -35.65
C ASP A 609 17.47 -18.39 -34.35
N LEU A 610 17.87 -19.18 -33.35
CA LEU A 610 17.19 -19.22 -32.05
C LEU A 610 17.43 -17.93 -31.25
N ILE A 611 18.64 -17.38 -31.32
CA ILE A 611 18.95 -16.06 -30.75
C ILE A 611 18.10 -14.97 -31.40
N ALA A 612 18.00 -14.95 -32.74
CA ALA A 612 17.12 -14.01 -33.45
C ALA A 612 15.66 -14.15 -32.99
N VAL A 613 15.16 -15.37 -32.78
CA VAL A 613 13.79 -15.60 -32.25
C VAL A 613 13.64 -15.06 -30.82
N LEU A 614 14.60 -15.32 -29.92
CA LEU A 614 14.56 -14.82 -28.53
C LEU A 614 14.56 -13.27 -28.45
N GLN A 615 15.23 -12.59 -29.38
CA GLN A 615 15.19 -11.12 -29.49
C GLN A 615 13.80 -10.57 -29.88
N GLN A 616 12.96 -11.35 -30.56
CA GLN A 616 11.66 -10.94 -31.13
C GLN A 616 10.45 -11.18 -30.22
N ILE A 617 10.59 -11.95 -29.15
CA ILE A 617 9.47 -12.43 -28.32
C ILE A 617 9.57 -11.93 -26.87
N GLY A 618 8.44 -11.82 -26.18
CA GLY A 618 8.38 -11.40 -24.79
C GLY A 618 8.67 -9.92 -24.53
N SER A 619 8.74 -9.57 -23.25
CA SER A 619 9.00 -8.21 -22.76
C SER A 619 10.27 -7.58 -23.35
N ASP A 620 10.31 -6.24 -23.45
CA ASP A 620 11.53 -5.54 -23.88
C ASP A 620 12.64 -5.67 -22.83
N VAL A 621 12.32 -5.63 -21.52
CA VAL A 621 13.27 -5.72 -20.40
C VAL A 621 12.74 -6.49 -19.18
N LEU A 622 13.30 -7.68 -18.96
CA LEU A 622 13.35 -8.44 -17.68
C LEU A 622 12.04 -8.86 -16.99
N ILE A 623 10.86 -8.36 -17.38
CA ILE A 623 9.60 -8.56 -16.66
C ILE A 623 8.60 -9.27 -17.55
N ASN A 624 8.30 -10.53 -17.25
CA ASN A 624 7.26 -11.28 -17.94
C ASN A 624 5.91 -11.09 -17.24
N SER A 625 4.85 -10.85 -18.00
CA SER A 625 3.50 -10.73 -17.46
C SER A 625 2.47 -11.55 -18.25
N PHE A 626 1.65 -12.32 -17.52
CA PHE A 626 0.74 -13.30 -18.11
C PHE A 626 -0.48 -13.63 -17.22
N VAL A 627 -1.51 -14.20 -17.83
CA VAL A 627 -2.77 -14.59 -17.20
C VAL A 627 -3.00 -16.08 -17.42
N VAL A 628 -3.43 -16.81 -16.39
CA VAL A 628 -3.83 -18.22 -16.48
C VAL A 628 -5.36 -18.33 -16.61
N ASN A 629 -5.86 -19.10 -17.57
CA ASN A 629 -7.29 -19.48 -17.68
C ASN A 629 -7.44 -20.99 -17.85
N PHE A 630 -8.62 -21.54 -17.57
CA PHE A 630 -8.85 -22.98 -17.46
C PHE A 630 -10.10 -23.46 -18.22
N LYS A 631 -10.24 -24.79 -18.37
CA LYS A 631 -11.45 -25.45 -18.86
C LYS A 631 -12.35 -25.81 -17.68
N ASN A 632 -13.64 -25.59 -17.81
CA ASN A 632 -14.64 -26.11 -16.88
C ASN A 632 -14.72 -27.65 -17.00
N LYS A 633 -15.42 -28.32 -16.07
CA LYS A 633 -15.58 -29.79 -16.09
C LYS A 633 -16.19 -30.35 -17.39
N ASP A 634 -17.01 -29.55 -18.07
CA ASP A 634 -17.64 -29.89 -19.35
C ASP A 634 -16.67 -29.81 -20.55
N GLY A 635 -15.39 -29.51 -20.31
CA GLY A 635 -14.34 -29.40 -21.32
C GLY A 635 -14.32 -28.07 -22.08
N ARG A 636 -15.27 -27.16 -21.84
CA ARG A 636 -15.29 -25.83 -22.46
C ARG A 636 -14.38 -24.86 -21.71
N TRP A 637 -13.79 -23.91 -22.42
CA TRP A 637 -12.99 -22.84 -21.79
C TRP A 637 -13.87 -21.98 -20.86
N ASN A 638 -13.33 -21.63 -19.70
CA ASN A 638 -13.95 -20.70 -18.77
C ASN A 638 -14.07 -19.30 -19.41
N THR A 639 -15.28 -18.75 -19.36
CA THR A 639 -15.64 -17.40 -19.84
C THR A 639 -15.95 -16.43 -18.69
N ASP A 640 -15.82 -16.86 -17.43
CA ASP A 640 -16.10 -16.07 -16.23
C ASP A 640 -14.82 -15.40 -15.71
N LEU A 641 -14.83 -14.06 -15.69
CA LEU A 641 -13.73 -13.23 -15.20
C LEU A 641 -13.46 -13.43 -13.70
N THR A 642 -14.49 -13.69 -12.90
CA THR A 642 -14.38 -13.91 -11.45
C THR A 642 -13.62 -15.20 -11.17
N LYS A 643 -13.90 -16.27 -11.92
CA LYS A 643 -13.19 -17.55 -11.80
C LYS A 643 -11.74 -17.44 -12.25
N LEU A 644 -11.47 -16.69 -13.31
CA LEU A 644 -10.11 -16.40 -13.76
C LEU A 644 -9.34 -15.60 -12.69
N ASN A 645 -9.91 -14.52 -12.17
CA ASN A 645 -9.26 -13.71 -11.14
C ASN A 645 -9.03 -14.55 -9.87
N THR A 646 -9.99 -15.39 -9.46
CA THR A 646 -9.83 -16.31 -8.32
C THR A 646 -8.66 -17.28 -8.53
N LEU A 647 -8.51 -17.88 -9.71
CA LEU A 647 -7.37 -18.76 -10.03
C LEU A 647 -6.03 -18.02 -9.90
N ASN A 648 -5.89 -16.85 -10.52
CA ASN A 648 -4.63 -16.10 -10.52
C ASN A 648 -4.30 -15.54 -9.12
N ASN A 649 -5.29 -15.10 -8.33
CA ASN A 649 -5.11 -14.68 -6.94
C ASN A 649 -4.72 -15.85 -6.01
N ASN A 650 -5.26 -17.05 -6.22
CA ASN A 650 -4.86 -18.23 -5.46
C ASN A 650 -3.41 -18.63 -5.76
N LEU A 651 -3.00 -18.56 -7.04
CA LEU A 651 -1.61 -18.79 -7.44
C LEU A 651 -0.66 -17.78 -6.78
N LEU A 652 -1.00 -16.49 -6.78
CA LEU A 652 -0.24 -15.46 -6.04
C LEU A 652 -0.16 -15.80 -4.55
N LYS A 653 -1.28 -16.13 -3.90
CA LYS A 653 -1.35 -16.46 -2.46
C LYS A 653 -0.47 -17.66 -2.09
N LYS A 654 -0.23 -18.60 -3.02
CA LYS A 654 0.70 -19.73 -2.84
C LYS A 654 2.15 -19.38 -3.17
N PHE A 655 2.38 -18.46 -4.10
CA PHE A 655 3.69 -18.05 -4.58
C PHE A 655 4.04 -16.60 -4.17
N SER A 656 3.73 -16.21 -2.94
CA SER A 656 4.12 -14.92 -2.38
C SER A 656 4.39 -15.02 -0.88
N ILE A 657 5.23 -14.12 -0.38
CA ILE A 657 5.51 -13.93 1.04
C ILE A 657 5.07 -12.50 1.36
N THR A 658 4.06 -12.39 2.23
CA THR A 658 3.40 -11.11 2.59
C THR A 658 3.46 -10.82 4.08
N THR A 659 3.88 -11.79 4.91
CA THR A 659 4.06 -11.61 6.36
C THR A 659 5.35 -12.31 6.84
N PRO A 660 5.92 -11.91 8.00
CA PRO A 660 7.10 -12.56 8.58
C PRO A 660 6.88 -14.05 8.89
N GLU A 661 5.67 -14.46 9.27
CA GLU A 661 5.35 -15.85 9.57
C GLU A 661 5.49 -16.74 8.33
N GLN A 662 5.04 -16.24 7.16
CA GLN A 662 5.22 -16.94 5.88
C GLN A 662 6.71 -17.06 5.48
N ALA A 663 7.53 -16.08 5.85
CA ALA A 663 8.98 -16.13 5.63
C ALA A 663 9.65 -17.13 6.58
N HIS A 664 9.28 -17.10 7.86
CA HIS A 664 9.76 -18.00 8.92
C HIS A 664 9.51 -19.47 8.59
N GLU A 665 8.32 -19.79 8.09
CA GLU A 665 7.93 -21.12 7.65
C GLU A 665 8.79 -21.70 6.52
N LYS A 666 9.37 -20.85 5.66
CA LYS A 666 10.21 -21.24 4.49
C LYS A 666 9.52 -22.21 3.51
N ASN A 667 8.18 -22.26 3.53
CA ASN A 667 7.34 -23.19 2.77
C ASN A 667 6.93 -22.68 1.36
N THR A 668 7.30 -21.45 0.99
CA THR A 668 6.96 -20.85 -0.31
C THR A 668 8.02 -21.21 -1.37
N PRO A 669 7.72 -22.10 -2.34
CA PRO A 669 8.75 -22.72 -3.18
C PRO A 669 9.13 -21.87 -4.41
N PHE A 670 8.38 -20.80 -4.70
CA PHE A 670 8.57 -19.86 -5.79
C PHE A 670 7.84 -18.57 -5.41
N ILE A 671 8.41 -17.41 -5.75
CA ILE A 671 7.90 -16.10 -5.31
C ILE A 671 7.74 -15.18 -6.53
N ILE A 672 6.50 -14.75 -6.79
CA ILE A 672 6.07 -13.88 -7.89
C ILE A 672 5.15 -12.77 -7.38
N THR A 673 4.80 -11.82 -8.24
CA THR A 673 3.86 -10.73 -7.95
C THR A 673 2.69 -10.77 -8.93
N SER A 674 1.77 -9.82 -8.81
CA SER A 674 0.63 -9.65 -9.71
C SER A 674 0.19 -8.20 -9.75
N SER A 675 -0.48 -7.79 -10.81
CA SER A 675 -1.28 -6.57 -10.82
C SER A 675 -2.62 -6.82 -11.54
N ASN A 676 -3.38 -5.76 -11.82
CA ASN A 676 -4.70 -5.83 -12.41
C ASN A 676 -4.78 -4.94 -13.66
N LEU A 677 -5.12 -5.56 -14.80
CA LEU A 677 -5.43 -4.83 -16.02
C LEU A 677 -6.77 -4.10 -15.81
N THR A 678 -6.71 -2.79 -15.62
CA THR A 678 -7.89 -1.92 -15.56
C THR A 678 -8.20 -1.32 -16.93
N ASN A 679 -9.49 -1.04 -17.17
CA ASN A 679 -9.95 -0.45 -18.41
C ASN A 679 -9.45 1.00 -18.61
N GLN A 680 -9.13 1.71 -17.52
CA GLN A 680 -8.55 3.05 -17.54
C GLN A 680 -7.12 3.05 -18.09
N ASN A 681 -6.30 2.08 -17.68
CA ASN A 681 -4.87 2.07 -17.99
C ASN A 681 -4.53 1.18 -19.20
N TYR A 682 -5.24 0.05 -19.34
CA TYR A 682 -4.90 -1.04 -20.26
C TYR A 682 -6.01 -1.40 -21.27
N LYS A 683 -6.91 -0.47 -21.62
CA LYS A 683 -8.09 -0.76 -22.47
C LYS A 683 -7.81 -1.66 -23.67
N VAL A 684 -6.75 -1.38 -24.43
CA VAL A 684 -6.38 -2.11 -25.65
C VAL A 684 -5.84 -3.53 -25.32
N PRO A 685 -4.79 -3.70 -24.49
CA PRO A 685 -4.38 -5.03 -23.99
C PRO A 685 -5.50 -5.84 -23.34
N LEU A 686 -6.31 -5.23 -22.48
CA LEU A 686 -7.43 -5.87 -21.78
C LEU A 686 -8.47 -6.40 -22.76
N THR A 687 -8.86 -5.61 -23.76
CA THR A 687 -9.78 -6.02 -24.84
C THR A 687 -9.20 -7.17 -25.67
N ARG A 688 -7.90 -7.11 -26.01
CA ARG A 688 -7.20 -8.17 -26.73
C ARG A 688 -7.21 -9.48 -25.94
N ILE A 689 -6.77 -9.46 -24.69
CA ILE A 689 -6.64 -10.63 -23.83
C ILE A 689 -8.02 -11.23 -23.52
N GLY A 690 -9.04 -10.40 -23.23
CA GLY A 690 -10.42 -10.84 -23.08
C GLY A 690 -10.93 -11.58 -24.31
N LYS A 691 -10.69 -11.04 -25.52
CA LYS A 691 -11.05 -11.70 -26.78
C LYS A 691 -10.29 -13.02 -27.00
N GLU A 692 -8.98 -13.06 -26.75
CA GLU A 692 -8.19 -14.29 -26.87
C GLU A 692 -8.63 -15.36 -25.86
N LEU A 693 -9.01 -14.95 -24.65
CA LEU A 693 -9.54 -15.83 -23.61
C LEU A 693 -11.02 -16.20 -23.74
N GLY A 694 -11.79 -15.52 -24.61
CA GLY A 694 -13.23 -15.70 -24.72
C GLY A 694 -14.02 -15.18 -23.51
N ILE A 695 -13.45 -14.21 -22.78
CA ILE A 695 -14.04 -13.60 -21.58
C ILE A 695 -14.53 -12.19 -21.95
N ALA A 696 -15.81 -11.94 -21.68
CA ALA A 696 -16.36 -10.57 -21.71
C ALA A 696 -15.94 -9.84 -20.43
N ILE A 697 -15.41 -8.62 -20.58
CA ILE A 697 -14.86 -7.83 -19.48
C ILE A 697 -15.72 -6.57 -19.35
N PRO A 698 -16.54 -6.44 -18.27
CA PRO A 698 -17.32 -5.23 -18.02
C PRO A 698 -16.42 -4.03 -17.75
N ASP A 699 -16.88 -2.82 -18.12
CA ASP A 699 -16.00 -1.64 -18.13
C ASP A 699 -15.44 -1.23 -16.75
N GLU A 700 -16.12 -1.61 -15.66
CA GLU A 700 -15.72 -1.33 -14.26
C GLU A 700 -14.90 -2.46 -13.60
N GLN A 701 -14.73 -3.60 -14.28
CA GLN A 701 -13.98 -4.74 -13.73
C GLN A 701 -12.54 -4.76 -14.24
N SER A 702 -11.68 -5.51 -13.54
CA SER A 702 -10.27 -5.68 -13.89
C SER A 702 -9.89 -7.15 -13.98
N MET A 703 -8.83 -7.45 -14.74
CA MET A 703 -8.30 -8.80 -14.89
C MET A 703 -6.96 -8.93 -14.14
N THR A 704 -6.89 -9.82 -13.16
CA THR A 704 -5.65 -10.09 -12.42
C THR A 704 -4.67 -10.87 -13.29
N PHE A 705 -3.43 -10.38 -13.36
CA PHE A 705 -2.33 -11.02 -14.09
C PHE A 705 -1.10 -11.19 -13.20
N ILE A 706 -0.32 -12.22 -13.48
CA ILE A 706 0.90 -12.60 -12.78
C ILE A 706 2.09 -11.86 -13.41
N ILE A 707 3.01 -11.40 -12.55
CA ILE A 707 4.24 -10.69 -12.91
C ILE A 707 5.44 -11.53 -12.43
N ASN A 708 6.39 -11.73 -13.34
CA ASN A 708 7.59 -12.53 -13.17
C ASN A 708 8.82 -11.69 -13.57
N THR A 709 9.41 -11.01 -12.58
CA THR A 709 10.58 -10.15 -12.74
C THR A 709 11.86 -10.97 -12.57
N ILE A 710 12.76 -10.93 -13.55
CA ILE A 710 14.01 -11.70 -13.54
C ILE A 710 15.20 -10.78 -13.29
N LEU A 711 15.85 -10.94 -12.13
CA LEU A 711 17.08 -10.26 -11.76
C LEU A 711 18.22 -11.21 -11.33
N HIS A 712 18.01 -12.52 -11.28
CA HIS A 712 19.10 -13.45 -11.01
C HIS A 712 20.02 -13.55 -12.24
N PRO A 713 21.34 -13.31 -12.12
CA PRO A 713 22.30 -13.47 -13.21
C PRO A 713 22.92 -14.87 -13.21
N TRP A 714 22.22 -15.84 -12.60
CA TRP A 714 22.64 -17.23 -12.53
C TRP A 714 22.16 -17.98 -13.79
N PRO A 715 23.03 -18.73 -14.49
CA PRO A 715 22.69 -19.42 -15.72
C PRO A 715 21.63 -20.48 -15.47
N THR A 716 20.57 -20.42 -16.26
CA THR A 716 19.38 -21.29 -16.25
C THR A 716 19.63 -22.78 -16.56
N THR A 717 20.90 -23.17 -16.59
CA THR A 717 21.44 -24.53 -16.62
C THR A 717 20.92 -25.40 -15.45
N ASN A 718 21.23 -26.70 -15.47
CA ASN A 718 20.86 -27.66 -14.43
C ASN A 718 19.35 -27.87 -14.20
N GLY A 719 18.48 -27.33 -15.05
CA GLY A 719 17.06 -27.63 -15.05
C GLY A 719 16.24 -26.90 -13.99
N PHE A 720 16.78 -25.85 -13.34
CA PHE A 720 16.04 -25.08 -12.33
C PHE A 720 14.74 -24.48 -12.90
N ILE A 721 14.75 -23.97 -14.14
CA ILE A 721 13.52 -23.55 -14.83
C ILE A 721 12.50 -24.69 -14.86
N ASN A 722 12.90 -25.91 -15.25
CA ASN A 722 11.98 -27.05 -15.30
C ASN A 722 11.39 -27.39 -13.92
N THR A 723 12.14 -27.18 -12.84
CA THR A 723 11.64 -27.30 -11.46
C THR A 723 10.58 -26.24 -11.15
N ILE A 724 10.85 -24.96 -11.45
CA ILE A 724 9.88 -23.87 -11.25
C ILE A 724 8.62 -24.08 -12.10
N MET A 725 8.77 -24.47 -13.37
CA MET A 725 7.67 -24.81 -14.27
C MET A 725 6.83 -25.98 -13.76
N SER A 726 7.47 -27.03 -13.24
CA SER A 726 6.77 -28.19 -12.68
C SER A 726 5.98 -27.81 -11.43
N LEU A 727 6.57 -27.02 -10.52
CA LEU A 727 5.90 -26.50 -9.32
C LEU A 727 4.70 -25.62 -9.68
N PHE A 728 4.89 -24.68 -10.62
CA PHE A 728 3.82 -23.78 -11.06
C PHE A 728 2.70 -24.56 -11.75
N LYS A 729 3.01 -25.49 -12.66
CA LYS A 729 2.02 -26.34 -13.35
C LYS A 729 1.26 -27.25 -12.39
N GLN A 730 1.95 -27.87 -11.43
CA GLN A 730 1.30 -28.66 -10.39
C GLN A 730 0.32 -27.81 -9.58
N GLU A 731 0.71 -26.60 -9.19
CA GLU A 731 -0.18 -25.72 -8.44
C GLU A 731 -1.35 -25.19 -9.28
N VAL A 732 -1.15 -24.85 -10.55
CA VAL A 732 -2.24 -24.51 -11.48
C VAL A 732 -3.24 -25.66 -11.56
N LEU A 733 -2.77 -26.90 -11.72
CA LEU A 733 -3.65 -28.08 -11.75
C LEU A 733 -4.32 -28.35 -10.39
N ASN A 734 -3.62 -28.11 -9.27
CA ASN A 734 -4.20 -28.22 -7.92
C ASN A 734 -5.28 -27.17 -7.69
N GLN A 735 -5.08 -25.91 -8.11
CA GLN A 735 -6.03 -24.82 -7.96
C GLN A 735 -7.22 -24.97 -8.91
N ILE A 736 -7.02 -25.43 -10.14
CA ILE A 736 -8.11 -25.80 -11.04
C ILE A 736 -8.89 -26.99 -10.48
N LYS A 737 -8.21 -28.04 -10.02
CA LYS A 737 -8.87 -29.16 -9.34
C LYS A 737 -9.64 -28.65 -8.13
N THR A 738 -9.07 -27.74 -7.34
CA THR A 738 -9.73 -27.13 -6.17
C THR A 738 -10.97 -26.39 -6.61
N LEU A 739 -10.88 -25.45 -7.56
CA LEU A 739 -12.03 -24.72 -8.10
C LEU A 739 -13.09 -25.65 -8.68
N GLN A 740 -12.71 -26.72 -9.37
CA GLN A 740 -13.63 -27.72 -9.91
C GLN A 740 -14.22 -28.63 -8.81
N THR A 741 -13.47 -29.01 -7.77
CA THR A 741 -14.02 -29.71 -6.61
C THR A 741 -14.83 -28.79 -5.72
N THR A 742 -14.54 -27.49 -5.70
CA THR A 742 -15.36 -26.44 -5.12
C THR A 742 -16.58 -26.19 -6.00
N GLU A 743 -16.57 -26.47 -7.31
CA GLU A 743 -17.78 -26.58 -8.14
C GLU A 743 -18.51 -27.92 -7.94
N THR A 744 -17.87 -29.00 -7.49
CA THR A 744 -18.58 -30.26 -7.16
C THR A 744 -19.17 -30.19 -5.77
N LEU A 745 -18.44 -29.61 -4.83
CA LEU A 745 -18.91 -29.23 -3.51
C LEU A 745 -19.97 -28.15 -3.69
N GLN A 746 -19.77 -27.04 -4.39
CA GLN A 746 -20.84 -26.10 -4.78
C GLN A 746 -21.85 -26.68 -5.79
N GLN A 747 -21.76 -27.92 -6.28
CA GLN A 747 -22.91 -28.57 -6.90
C GLN A 747 -23.67 -29.41 -5.87
N LEU A 748 -22.98 -30.09 -4.95
CA LEU A 748 -23.54 -30.76 -3.77
C LEU A 748 -24.00 -29.76 -2.66
N VAL A 749 -23.61 -28.48 -2.78
CA VAL A 749 -23.81 -27.29 -1.92
C VAL A 749 -24.36 -26.13 -2.80
N MET A 750 -24.82 -26.42 -4.02
CA MET A 750 -25.95 -25.70 -4.65
C MET A 750 -27.18 -26.61 -4.80
N GLU A 751 -27.01 -27.94 -4.75
CA GLU A 751 -28.05 -28.85 -4.24
C GLU A 751 -28.26 -28.70 -2.73
N ALA A 752 -27.30 -28.10 -2.02
CA ALA A 752 -27.47 -27.55 -0.67
C ALA A 752 -26.89 -26.13 -0.58
N VAL A 753 -27.48 -25.16 -1.32
CA VAL A 753 -27.20 -23.72 -1.11
C VAL A 753 -27.22 -23.44 0.40
N ALA A 754 -26.20 -22.77 0.93
CA ALA A 754 -26.28 -22.17 2.26
C ALA A 754 -27.41 -21.13 2.21
N THR A 755 -28.61 -21.54 2.65
CA THR A 755 -29.89 -20.84 2.46
C THR A 755 -29.95 -19.49 3.17
N ASP A 756 -28.91 -19.17 3.93
CA ASP A 756 -28.69 -17.98 4.72
C ASP A 756 -27.62 -17.03 4.12
N ARG A 757 -26.92 -17.35 3.03
CA ARG A 757 -25.87 -16.45 2.49
C ARG A 757 -26.43 -15.12 1.99
N VAL A 758 -25.93 -14.00 2.50
CA VAL A 758 -26.25 -12.64 2.06
C VAL A 758 -25.14 -12.10 1.16
N THR A 759 -25.48 -11.75 -0.08
CA THR A 759 -24.51 -11.29 -1.10
C THR A 759 -24.44 -9.77 -1.23
N ALA A 760 -25.55 -9.07 -1.04
CA ALA A 760 -25.60 -7.61 -1.03
C ALA A 760 -26.84 -7.11 -0.28
N ILE A 761 -26.78 -5.87 0.22
CA ILE A 761 -27.93 -5.17 0.82
C ILE A 761 -28.12 -3.77 0.22
N PRO A 762 -29.36 -3.24 0.14
CA PRO A 762 -29.60 -1.86 -0.29
C PRO A 762 -28.87 -0.82 0.58
N SER A 763 -28.47 0.33 0.04
CA SER A 763 -27.94 1.42 0.88
C SER A 763 -29.02 2.18 1.67
N ASP A 764 -30.28 2.05 1.27
CA ASP A 764 -31.43 2.74 1.85
C ASP A 764 -32.71 1.93 1.65
N ALA A 765 -33.78 2.28 2.36
CA ALA A 765 -35.07 1.57 2.30
C ALA A 765 -35.80 1.68 0.94
N THR A 766 -35.37 2.59 0.06
CA THR A 766 -36.02 2.95 -1.22
C THR A 766 -35.35 2.32 -2.46
N ALA A 767 -34.20 1.67 -2.28
CA ALA A 767 -33.52 0.81 -3.26
C ALA A 767 -33.28 1.43 -4.65
N ARG A 768 -32.52 2.54 -4.70
CA ARG A 768 -32.00 3.06 -5.97
C ARG A 768 -30.98 2.07 -6.57
N PRO A 769 -31.13 1.59 -7.83
CA PRO A 769 -30.29 0.50 -8.38
C PRO A 769 -28.77 0.72 -8.34
N ALA A 770 -28.31 1.98 -8.32
CA ALA A 770 -26.90 2.33 -8.26
C ALA A 770 -26.29 2.35 -6.83
N ARG A 771 -27.01 1.86 -5.81
CA ARG A 771 -26.55 1.90 -4.41
C ARG A 771 -26.89 0.62 -3.62
N TRP A 772 -26.06 -0.40 -3.81
CA TRP A 772 -26.06 -1.63 -3.00
C TRP A 772 -24.68 -1.85 -2.41
N TYR A 773 -24.62 -2.29 -1.16
CA TYR A 773 -23.39 -2.75 -0.52
C TYR A 773 -23.21 -4.24 -0.78
N ASN A 774 -22.25 -4.59 -1.64
CA ASN A 774 -21.82 -5.97 -1.82
C ASN A 774 -21.14 -6.46 -0.54
N LEU A 775 -21.57 -7.62 -0.03
CA LEU A 775 -21.05 -8.22 1.20
C LEU A 775 -20.09 -9.36 0.85
N ASN A 776 -18.85 -9.23 1.27
CA ASN A 776 -17.90 -10.34 1.24
C ASN A 776 -18.23 -11.29 2.40
N ASN A 777 -18.78 -12.46 2.08
CA ASN A 777 -19.07 -13.55 3.01
C ASN A 777 -19.83 -13.14 4.28
N SER A 778 -21.12 -12.84 4.08
CA SER A 778 -22.08 -12.64 5.16
C SER A 778 -23.19 -13.70 5.09
N TYR A 779 -23.74 -14.09 6.23
CA TYR A 779 -24.80 -15.09 6.35
C TYR A 779 -25.83 -14.61 7.37
N ALA A 780 -27.11 -14.60 7.00
CA ALA A 780 -28.22 -14.20 7.85
C ALA A 780 -29.38 -15.18 7.69
N GLY A 781 -30.06 -15.50 8.77
CA GLY A 781 -31.17 -16.44 8.72
C GLY A 781 -31.50 -17.02 10.09
N TYR A 782 -32.19 -18.15 10.08
CA TYR A 782 -32.75 -18.75 11.29
C TYR A 782 -31.95 -19.97 11.75
N ALA A 783 -31.74 -20.08 13.07
CA ALA A 783 -31.19 -21.28 13.71
C ALA A 783 -32.15 -21.84 14.76
N LYS A 784 -32.24 -23.16 14.83
CA LYS A 784 -33.23 -23.88 15.65
C LYS A 784 -32.91 -23.77 17.13
N ALA A 785 -33.81 -23.16 17.87
CA ALA A 785 -33.58 -22.78 19.25
C ALA A 785 -34.07 -23.84 20.25
N ASP A 786 -35.17 -24.54 19.94
CA ASP A 786 -35.68 -25.62 20.78
C ASP A 786 -36.62 -26.58 20.01
N LYS A 787 -37.12 -27.61 20.70
CA LYS A 787 -38.02 -28.63 20.16
C LYS A 787 -39.45 -28.12 19.93
N ASN A 788 -39.80 -26.91 20.40
CA ASN A 788 -41.12 -26.32 20.19
C ASN A 788 -41.24 -25.61 18.84
N GLY A 789 -40.14 -25.53 18.07
CA GLY A 789 -40.10 -24.84 16.79
C GLY A 789 -39.97 -23.32 16.93
N ASN A 790 -39.31 -22.86 18.00
CA ASN A 790 -38.77 -21.52 18.10
C ASN A 790 -37.44 -21.44 17.33
N GLU A 791 -37.16 -20.32 16.67
CA GLU A 791 -35.95 -20.11 15.88
C GLU A 791 -35.37 -18.71 16.14
N LEU A 792 -34.05 -18.64 16.38
CA LEU A 792 -33.35 -17.37 16.56
C LEU A 792 -32.80 -16.90 15.22
N PHE A 793 -33.06 -15.63 14.89
CA PHE A 793 -32.45 -14.94 13.76
C PHE A 793 -31.04 -14.51 14.11
N TYR A 794 -30.11 -14.74 13.18
CA TYR A 794 -28.73 -14.30 13.29
C TYR A 794 -28.29 -13.56 12.03
N TRP A 795 -27.26 -12.71 12.17
CA TRP A 795 -26.53 -12.14 11.04
C TRP A 795 -25.02 -12.12 11.34
N PHE A 796 -24.27 -12.93 10.58
CA PHE A 796 -22.83 -13.12 10.65
C PHE A 796 -22.09 -12.35 9.54
N PHE A 797 -20.90 -11.86 9.87
CA PHE A 797 -19.94 -11.24 8.96
C PHE A 797 -18.55 -11.84 9.20
N GLU A 798 -17.86 -12.22 8.12
CA GLU A 798 -16.44 -12.57 8.21
C GLU A 798 -15.56 -11.37 8.59
N SER A 799 -14.33 -11.65 9.03
CA SER A 799 -13.33 -10.61 9.23
C SER A 799 -12.95 -9.92 7.93
N GLN A 800 -12.76 -8.60 7.97
CA GLN A 800 -12.23 -7.83 6.85
C GLN A 800 -10.75 -8.17 6.58
N THR A 801 -10.00 -8.59 7.60
CA THR A 801 -8.71 -9.27 7.42
C THR A 801 -8.91 -10.75 7.08
N LYS A 802 -8.03 -11.29 6.23
CA LYS A 802 -8.01 -12.69 5.76
C LYS A 802 -8.25 -13.70 6.92
N PRO A 803 -9.41 -14.37 6.98
CA PRO A 803 -9.73 -15.28 8.08
C PRO A 803 -8.83 -16.53 8.17
N THR A 804 -8.75 -17.08 9.38
CA THR A 804 -8.05 -18.32 9.74
C THR A 804 -8.85 -19.06 10.82
N GLU A 805 -8.52 -20.32 11.11
CA GLU A 805 -9.11 -21.09 12.23
C GLU A 805 -8.86 -20.44 13.62
N GLN A 806 -7.89 -19.52 13.72
CA GLN A 806 -7.58 -18.77 14.94
C GLN A 806 -8.22 -17.38 14.97
N THR A 807 -8.91 -16.96 13.91
CA THR A 807 -9.60 -15.66 13.88
C THR A 807 -10.75 -15.68 14.90
N PRO A 808 -10.80 -14.78 15.88
CA PRO A 808 -11.82 -14.80 16.91
C PRO A 808 -13.23 -14.68 16.33
N LEU A 809 -14.18 -15.46 16.88
CA LEU A 809 -15.60 -15.30 16.64
C LEU A 809 -16.19 -14.43 17.76
N VAL A 810 -16.44 -13.17 17.46
CA VAL A 810 -17.07 -12.22 18.38
C VAL A 810 -18.57 -12.28 18.18
N LEU A 811 -19.31 -12.51 19.25
CA LEU A 811 -20.77 -12.57 19.26
C LEU A 811 -21.30 -11.34 19.98
N TRP A 812 -22.26 -10.63 19.40
CA TRP A 812 -22.88 -9.44 20.02
C TRP A 812 -24.36 -9.66 20.35
N LEU A 813 -24.72 -9.36 21.60
CA LEU A 813 -26.10 -9.30 22.10
C LEU A 813 -26.43 -7.90 22.66
N ASN A 814 -27.45 -7.23 22.13
CA ASN A 814 -28.08 -6.12 22.85
C ASN A 814 -28.98 -6.67 23.99
N GLY A 815 -29.45 -5.77 24.87
CA GLY A 815 -30.20 -6.10 26.08
C GLY A 815 -31.72 -6.07 25.95
N GLY A 816 -32.36 -5.15 26.68
CA GLY A 816 -33.82 -5.04 26.82
C GLY A 816 -34.31 -5.47 28.21
N PRO A 817 -34.81 -6.70 28.40
CA PRO A 817 -34.72 -7.84 27.50
C PRO A 817 -35.78 -7.82 26.39
N GLY A 818 -35.34 -7.94 25.14
CA GLY A 818 -36.19 -7.77 23.94
C GLY A 818 -35.64 -6.79 22.89
N ALA A 819 -34.47 -6.19 23.14
CA ALA A 819 -33.80 -5.30 22.20
C ALA A 819 -33.13 -6.13 21.09
N SER A 820 -33.41 -5.80 19.83
CA SER A 820 -32.80 -6.51 18.69
C SER A 820 -31.31 -6.19 18.57
N SER A 821 -30.49 -7.22 18.38
CA SER A 821 -29.04 -7.07 18.19
C SER A 821 -28.66 -6.46 16.83
N LEU A 822 -29.64 -6.26 15.95
CA LEU A 822 -29.46 -5.48 14.73
C LEU A 822 -29.32 -3.97 15.02
N ALA A 823 -29.70 -3.49 16.22
CA ALA A 823 -29.30 -2.17 16.68
C ALA A 823 -27.77 -2.06 16.76
N GLY A 824 -27.10 -3.01 17.43
CA GLY A 824 -25.63 -3.05 17.50
C GLY A 824 -24.92 -3.19 16.14
N LEU A 825 -25.56 -3.87 15.19
CA LEU A 825 -25.07 -3.99 13.81
C LEU A 825 -25.05 -2.63 13.10
N PHE A 826 -26.14 -1.86 13.17
CA PHE A 826 -26.34 -0.66 12.34
C PHE A 826 -26.07 0.68 13.04
N LEU A 827 -26.03 0.70 14.37
CA LEU A 827 -25.88 1.92 15.18
C LEU A 827 -24.58 1.96 15.98
N GLU A 828 -23.90 0.82 16.18
CA GLU A 828 -22.81 0.71 17.15
C GLU A 828 -21.50 0.17 16.54
N ASN A 829 -21.33 -1.16 16.52
CA ASN A 829 -20.04 -1.82 16.30
C ASN A 829 -19.97 -2.62 14.99
N GLY A 830 -21.09 -2.75 14.26
CA GLY A 830 -21.15 -3.49 13.01
C GLY A 830 -20.55 -2.78 11.81
N PRO A 831 -20.49 -3.45 10.64
CA PRO A 831 -19.79 -2.97 9.45
C PRO A 831 -20.43 -1.74 8.79
N PHE A 832 -21.61 -1.32 9.25
CA PHE A 832 -22.37 -0.18 8.73
C PHE A 832 -22.80 0.77 9.84
N ALA A 833 -22.88 2.06 9.52
CA ALA A 833 -23.48 3.09 10.33
C ALA A 833 -24.70 3.67 9.61
N MET A 834 -25.85 3.71 10.30
CA MET A 834 -27.11 4.27 9.81
C MET A 834 -27.17 5.78 10.07
N GLY A 835 -27.34 6.57 9.01
CA GLY A 835 -27.63 8.01 9.10
C GLY A 835 -29.07 8.28 9.57
N SER A 836 -29.31 9.49 10.10
CA SER A 836 -30.66 9.94 10.48
C SER A 836 -31.62 10.08 9.29
N ASP A 837 -31.09 10.11 8.07
CA ASP A 837 -31.81 10.06 6.80
C ASP A 837 -32.18 8.63 6.34
N GLY A 838 -31.72 7.59 7.06
CA GLY A 838 -31.92 6.19 6.70
C GLY A 838 -30.96 5.67 5.63
N MET A 839 -29.87 6.39 5.34
CA MET A 839 -28.78 5.92 4.49
C MET A 839 -27.76 5.13 5.32
N LEU A 840 -27.36 3.96 4.84
CA LEU A 840 -26.21 3.23 5.36
C LEU A 840 -24.90 3.81 4.81
N THR A 841 -23.86 3.80 5.64
CA THR A 841 -22.47 4.08 5.26
C THR A 841 -21.52 3.05 5.89
N PRO A 842 -20.35 2.74 5.30
CA PRO A 842 -19.40 1.80 5.92
C PRO A 842 -18.81 2.35 7.23
N ASN A 843 -18.75 1.52 8.28
CA ASN A 843 -18.20 1.89 9.58
C ASN A 843 -16.68 1.61 9.64
N SER A 844 -15.86 2.65 9.66
CA SER A 844 -14.39 2.52 9.76
C SER A 844 -13.90 1.96 11.10
N TYR A 845 -14.74 1.92 12.13
CA TYR A 845 -14.42 1.43 13.47
C TYR A 845 -15.11 0.10 13.81
N SER A 846 -15.62 -0.62 12.81
CA SER A 846 -16.29 -1.89 13.06
C SER A 846 -15.38 -2.92 13.73
N TRP A 847 -15.96 -3.70 14.64
CA TRP A 847 -15.28 -4.78 15.34
C TRP A 847 -14.90 -5.93 14.39
N ASN A 848 -15.58 -6.10 13.24
CA ASN A 848 -15.25 -7.15 12.27
C ASN A 848 -13.96 -6.87 11.45
N THR A 849 -13.26 -5.77 11.71
CA THR A 849 -11.97 -5.48 11.04
C THR A 849 -10.93 -6.57 11.26
N LYS A 850 -10.77 -7.08 12.49
CA LYS A 850 -9.84 -8.19 12.83
C LYS A 850 -10.51 -9.49 13.31
N THR A 851 -11.83 -9.52 13.52
CA THR A 851 -12.57 -10.70 14.02
C THR A 851 -13.73 -11.06 13.09
N HIS A 852 -14.24 -12.29 13.18
CA HIS A 852 -15.61 -12.55 12.73
C HIS A 852 -16.57 -11.88 13.72
N LEU A 853 -17.76 -11.47 13.25
CA LEU A 853 -18.74 -10.77 14.08
C LEU A 853 -20.15 -11.29 13.77
N ILE A 854 -20.87 -11.75 14.80
CA ILE A 854 -22.22 -12.31 14.66
C ILE A 854 -23.20 -11.70 15.65
N TYR A 855 -24.31 -11.19 15.11
CA TYR A 855 -25.44 -10.63 15.84
C TYR A 855 -26.54 -11.68 15.97
N TRP A 856 -27.17 -11.75 17.15
CA TRP A 856 -28.31 -12.64 17.39
C TRP A 856 -29.48 -11.88 18.00
N ASP A 857 -30.62 -11.94 17.34
CA ASP A 857 -31.88 -11.55 17.99
C ASP A 857 -32.29 -12.67 18.95
N GLN A 858 -32.33 -12.39 20.24
CA GLN A 858 -32.62 -13.39 21.26
C GLN A 858 -33.25 -12.76 22.50
N PRO A 859 -34.03 -13.52 23.30
CA PRO A 859 -34.55 -14.86 23.03
C PRO A 859 -35.61 -14.87 21.91
N ALA A 860 -36.25 -16.01 21.69
CA ALA A 860 -37.29 -16.15 20.66
C ALA A 860 -38.45 -15.14 20.89
N GLY A 861 -38.70 -14.27 19.91
CA GLY A 861 -39.62 -13.13 19.99
C GLY A 861 -38.96 -11.74 19.98
N THR A 862 -37.66 -11.65 20.21
CA THR A 862 -36.85 -10.45 19.96
C THR A 862 -36.62 -10.25 18.46
N GLY A 863 -36.67 -9.02 17.95
CA GLY A 863 -36.21 -8.68 16.59
C GLY A 863 -36.93 -9.43 15.48
N PHE A 864 -36.19 -10.22 14.70
CA PHE A 864 -36.74 -11.14 13.70
C PHE A 864 -36.93 -12.58 14.20
N SER A 865 -36.52 -12.92 15.43
CA SER A 865 -36.57 -14.28 15.97
C SER A 865 -37.98 -14.76 16.22
N THR A 866 -38.31 -15.94 15.69
CA THR A 866 -39.69 -16.44 15.66
C THR A 866 -39.98 -17.38 16.83
N LYS A 867 -41.24 -17.34 17.28
CA LYS A 867 -41.74 -18.18 18.38
C LYS A 867 -43.12 -18.73 18.08
N LYS A 868 -43.49 -19.86 18.70
CA LYS A 868 -44.86 -20.37 18.70
C LYS A 868 -45.70 -19.72 19.82
N PRO A 869 -47.05 -19.84 19.79
CA PRO A 869 -47.87 -19.33 20.88
C PRO A 869 -47.46 -19.94 22.23
N ASN A 870 -47.31 -19.09 23.25
CA ASN A 870 -46.98 -19.47 24.64
C ASN A 870 -45.64 -20.21 24.84
N THR A 871 -44.64 -19.97 23.98
CA THR A 871 -43.28 -20.58 24.08
C THR A 871 -42.16 -19.57 24.36
N TYR A 872 -42.48 -18.44 25.02
CA TYR A 872 -41.45 -17.54 25.56
C TYR A 872 -40.67 -18.22 26.69
N VAL A 873 -39.39 -17.90 26.81
CA VAL A 873 -38.56 -18.32 27.95
C VAL A 873 -38.96 -17.54 29.19
N THR A 874 -38.94 -18.21 30.35
CA THR A 874 -39.35 -17.63 31.64
C THR A 874 -38.18 -17.47 32.63
N THR A 875 -37.00 -17.99 32.27
CA THR A 875 -35.76 -17.86 33.04
C THR A 875 -34.53 -17.71 32.14
N GLU A 876 -33.45 -17.13 32.66
CA GLU A 876 -32.15 -17.04 32.00
C GLU A 876 -31.54 -18.42 31.72
N ALA A 877 -31.89 -19.43 32.53
CA ALA A 877 -31.46 -20.81 32.32
C ALA A 877 -32.16 -21.48 31.12
N GLU A 878 -33.42 -21.12 30.84
CA GLU A 878 -34.14 -21.53 29.63
C GLU A 878 -33.61 -20.77 28.40
N LEU A 879 -33.38 -19.46 28.54
CA LEU A 879 -32.76 -18.62 27.53
C LEU A 879 -31.38 -19.14 27.11
N ALA A 880 -30.50 -19.42 28.06
CA ALA A 880 -29.17 -19.94 27.79
C ALA A 880 -29.20 -21.29 27.05
N LYS A 881 -30.13 -22.19 27.42
CA LYS A 881 -30.35 -23.45 26.69
C LYS A 881 -30.83 -23.22 25.26
N GLN A 882 -31.80 -22.32 25.08
CA GLN A 882 -32.36 -21.94 23.78
C GLN A 882 -31.27 -21.36 22.88
N PHE A 883 -30.42 -20.49 23.44
CA PHE A 883 -29.30 -19.87 22.74
C PHE A 883 -28.21 -20.88 22.35
N VAL A 884 -27.78 -21.73 23.28
CA VAL A 884 -26.74 -22.74 23.01
C VAL A 884 -27.20 -23.76 21.97
N ASN A 885 -28.48 -24.13 21.94
CA ASN A 885 -29.05 -24.96 20.88
C ASN A 885 -28.95 -24.26 19.50
N ALA A 886 -29.33 -22.98 19.43
CA ALA A 886 -29.26 -22.20 18.20
C ALA A 886 -27.81 -22.02 17.71
N LEU A 887 -26.86 -21.82 18.63
CA LEU A 887 -25.43 -21.78 18.31
C LEU A 887 -24.90 -23.13 17.79
N GLN A 888 -25.37 -24.26 18.35
CA GLN A 888 -25.07 -25.58 17.82
C GLN A 888 -25.66 -25.81 16.42
N ASP A 889 -26.87 -25.30 16.13
CA ASP A 889 -27.51 -25.37 14.81
C ASP A 889 -26.84 -24.44 13.78
N PHE A 890 -26.36 -23.26 14.21
CA PHE A 890 -25.47 -22.40 13.40
C PHE A 890 -24.16 -23.14 13.06
N TYR A 891 -23.50 -23.73 14.05
CA TYR A 891 -22.32 -24.56 13.81
C TYR A 891 -22.63 -25.79 12.95
N ALA A 892 -23.83 -26.37 13.03
CA ALA A 892 -24.25 -27.46 12.16
C ALA A 892 -24.25 -27.03 10.68
N LYS A 893 -24.72 -25.80 10.39
CA LYS A 893 -24.76 -25.18 9.06
C LYS A 893 -23.38 -24.71 8.57
N HIS A 894 -22.59 -24.10 9.45
CA HIS A 894 -21.29 -23.51 9.15
C HIS A 894 -20.17 -24.22 9.94
N PRO A 895 -19.81 -25.46 9.55
CA PRO A 895 -18.81 -26.28 10.25
C PRO A 895 -17.42 -25.64 10.36
N GLU A 896 -17.07 -24.76 9.45
CA GLU A 896 -15.79 -24.05 9.38
C GLU A 896 -15.52 -23.17 10.61
N TYR A 897 -16.55 -22.56 11.22
CA TYR A 897 -16.37 -21.64 12.35
C TYR A 897 -16.35 -22.34 13.73
N ARG A 898 -16.52 -23.67 13.78
CA ARG A 898 -16.65 -24.44 15.03
C ARG A 898 -15.46 -24.36 15.98
N ASN A 899 -14.26 -24.26 15.40
CA ASN A 899 -13.00 -24.30 16.14
C ASN A 899 -12.50 -22.89 16.55
N ASN A 900 -13.12 -21.83 16.01
CA ASN A 900 -12.70 -20.46 16.25
C ASN A 900 -12.86 -20.08 17.72
N PRO A 901 -11.93 -19.30 18.30
CA PRO A 901 -12.07 -18.77 19.65
C PRO A 901 -13.32 -17.90 19.79
N LEU A 902 -14.34 -18.40 20.52
CA LEU A 902 -15.60 -17.68 20.75
C LEU A 902 -15.45 -16.67 21.90
N TYR A 903 -15.85 -15.43 21.64
CA TYR A 903 -15.96 -14.36 22.62
C TYR A 903 -17.41 -13.89 22.67
N LEU A 904 -18.03 -14.01 23.85
CA LEU A 904 -19.39 -13.54 24.10
C LEU A 904 -19.33 -12.06 24.48
N THR A 905 -19.96 -11.19 23.71
CA THR A 905 -19.98 -9.74 23.95
C THR A 905 -21.40 -9.20 23.85
N GLY A 906 -21.64 -8.05 24.46
CA GLY A 906 -22.96 -7.44 24.51
C GLY A 906 -23.08 -6.42 25.62
N GLU A 907 -24.24 -5.79 25.70
CA GLU A 907 -24.48 -4.65 26.59
C GLU A 907 -25.80 -4.73 27.37
N SER A 908 -25.97 -3.83 28.35
CA SER A 908 -27.23 -3.64 29.06
C SER A 908 -27.67 -4.94 29.76
N TYR A 909 -28.89 -5.42 29.50
CA TYR A 909 -29.37 -6.70 29.99
C TYR A 909 -28.51 -7.92 29.59
N ALA A 910 -27.60 -7.81 28.61
CA ALA A 910 -26.61 -8.85 28.35
C ALA A 910 -25.68 -9.13 29.55
N GLY A 911 -25.61 -8.21 30.52
CA GLY A 911 -25.05 -8.47 31.86
C GLY A 911 -25.65 -9.70 32.56
N LYS A 912 -26.85 -10.15 32.16
CA LYS A 912 -27.45 -11.44 32.58
C LYS A 912 -27.29 -12.53 31.53
N TYR A 913 -27.57 -12.23 30.26
CA TYR A 913 -27.49 -13.23 29.18
C TYR A 913 -26.12 -13.92 29.14
N LEU A 914 -25.02 -13.15 29.13
CA LEU A 914 -23.69 -13.72 28.85
C LEU A 914 -23.18 -14.64 29.97
N PRO A 915 -23.31 -14.30 31.28
CA PRO A 915 -22.98 -15.24 32.36
C PRO A 915 -23.77 -16.55 32.32
N TYR A 916 -25.08 -16.51 32.02
CA TYR A 916 -25.89 -17.74 31.94
C TYR A 916 -25.56 -18.58 30.69
N ILE A 917 -25.38 -17.95 29.52
CA ILE A 917 -24.94 -18.62 28.28
C ILE A 917 -23.56 -19.27 28.48
N ALA A 918 -22.60 -18.54 29.07
CA ALA A 918 -21.28 -19.08 29.39
C ALA A 918 -21.34 -20.26 30.37
N THR A 919 -22.23 -20.21 31.36
CA THR A 919 -22.44 -21.30 32.32
C THR A 919 -23.02 -22.55 31.66
N GLU A 920 -24.00 -22.39 30.76
CA GLU A 920 -24.57 -23.50 29.97
C GLU A 920 -23.51 -24.12 29.04
N ILE A 921 -22.75 -23.30 28.29
CA ILE A 921 -21.61 -23.76 27.46
C ILE A 921 -20.61 -24.55 28.30
N THR A 922 -20.21 -24.00 29.46
CA THR A 922 -19.27 -24.65 30.40
C THR A 922 -19.80 -26.00 30.88
N THR A 923 -21.11 -26.10 31.10
CA THR A 923 -21.77 -27.31 31.60
C THR A 923 -21.83 -28.38 30.51
N ARG A 924 -22.26 -28.04 29.29
CA ARG A 924 -22.31 -29.00 28.17
C ARG A 924 -20.91 -29.46 27.73
N ASN A 925 -19.93 -28.55 27.70
CA ASN A 925 -18.53 -28.90 27.43
C ASN A 925 -17.95 -29.91 28.43
N LYS A 926 -18.47 -29.99 29.66
CA LYS A 926 -18.07 -30.97 30.68
C LYS A 926 -18.76 -32.33 30.53
N THR A 927 -19.98 -32.38 29.99
CA THR A 927 -20.73 -33.65 29.83
C THR A 927 -20.33 -34.42 28.59
N GLY A 928 -19.76 -33.77 27.57
CA GLY A 928 -19.12 -34.42 26.42
C GLY A 928 -20.06 -35.07 25.39
N ASN A 929 -21.38 -34.86 25.53
CA ASN A 929 -22.40 -35.46 24.66
C ASN A 929 -22.74 -34.63 23.40
N GLU A 930 -22.18 -33.42 23.28
CA GLU A 930 -22.42 -32.47 22.19
C GLU A 930 -21.10 -31.96 21.61
N LEU A 931 -21.14 -31.27 20.46
CA LEU A 931 -19.97 -30.60 19.90
C LEU A 931 -19.43 -29.57 20.90
N LYS A 932 -18.12 -29.57 21.13
CA LYS A 932 -17.46 -28.67 22.06
C LYS A 932 -17.45 -27.24 21.53
N ILE A 933 -17.89 -26.29 22.34
CA ILE A 933 -17.88 -24.86 21.99
C ILE A 933 -16.63 -24.20 22.60
N HIS A 934 -15.82 -23.56 21.76
CA HIS A 934 -14.52 -23.01 22.13
C HIS A 934 -14.62 -21.60 22.76
N LEU A 935 -15.36 -21.46 23.86
CA LEU A 935 -15.48 -20.20 24.62
C LEU A 935 -14.13 -19.78 25.24
N HIS A 936 -13.72 -18.54 25.02
CA HIS A 936 -12.45 -17.95 25.51
C HIS A 936 -12.67 -16.73 26.42
N GLY A 937 -13.68 -15.90 26.15
CA GLY A 937 -13.92 -14.69 26.92
C GLY A 937 -15.35 -14.16 26.88
N ILE A 938 -15.65 -13.27 27.83
CA ILE A 938 -16.94 -12.60 28.03
C ILE A 938 -16.68 -11.10 28.21
N ALA A 939 -17.32 -10.24 27.41
CA ALA A 939 -17.31 -8.79 27.59
C ALA A 939 -18.72 -8.25 27.83
N ILE A 940 -18.91 -7.50 28.91
CA ILE A 940 -20.20 -6.90 29.29
C ILE A 940 -20.02 -5.37 29.28
N GLY A 941 -20.68 -4.70 28.34
CA GLY A 941 -20.88 -3.26 28.34
C GLY A 941 -22.04 -2.87 29.24
N ASP A 942 -21.85 -1.84 30.07
CA ASP A 942 -22.91 -1.12 30.79
C ASP A 942 -24.02 -2.05 31.33
N GLY A 943 -23.58 -3.08 32.06
CA GLY A 943 -24.37 -4.29 32.26
C GLY A 943 -25.36 -4.23 33.43
N TRP A 944 -26.62 -4.58 33.18
CA TRP A 944 -27.63 -4.78 34.23
C TRP A 944 -27.43 -6.16 34.89
N MET A 945 -27.02 -6.17 36.16
CA MET A 945 -26.48 -7.35 36.85
C MET A 945 -26.99 -7.51 38.28
N TYR A 946 -27.10 -6.41 39.04
CA TYR A 946 -27.61 -6.41 40.41
C TYR A 946 -28.58 -5.23 40.61
N PRO A 947 -29.88 -5.45 40.37
CA PRO A 947 -30.93 -4.43 40.42
C PRO A 947 -30.92 -3.57 41.68
N GLU A 948 -30.96 -4.19 42.87
CA GLU A 948 -30.96 -3.46 44.15
C GLU A 948 -29.79 -2.47 44.28
N LYS A 949 -28.59 -2.87 43.82
CA LYS A 949 -27.40 -2.03 43.93
C LYS A 949 -27.34 -0.95 42.84
N GLN A 950 -27.76 -1.27 41.61
CA GLN A 950 -27.69 -0.33 40.49
C GLN A 950 -28.79 0.75 40.60
N THR A 951 -30.01 0.42 41.02
CA THR A 951 -31.05 1.42 41.30
C THR A 951 -30.65 2.39 42.44
N LEU A 952 -29.91 1.92 43.44
CA LEU A 952 -29.38 2.80 44.49
C LEU A 952 -28.29 3.74 43.95
N ASP A 953 -27.37 3.23 43.13
CA ASP A 953 -26.28 4.01 42.56
C ASP A 953 -26.77 5.03 41.53
N GLN A 954 -27.89 4.79 40.84
CA GLN A 954 -28.59 5.79 40.00
C GLN A 954 -28.93 7.05 40.80
N ILE A 955 -29.47 6.90 42.02
CA ILE A 955 -29.87 8.04 42.87
C ILE A 955 -28.65 8.87 43.32
N GLU A 956 -27.58 8.18 43.71
CA GLU A 956 -26.32 8.85 44.08
C GLU A 956 -25.68 9.54 42.88
N TYR A 957 -25.68 8.90 41.71
CA TYR A 957 -25.12 9.45 40.48
C TYR A 957 -25.85 10.72 40.01
N ALA A 958 -27.18 10.69 39.95
CA ALA A 958 -28.02 11.84 39.60
C ALA A 958 -27.77 13.05 40.52
N TYR A 959 -27.63 12.79 41.83
CA TYR A 959 -27.32 13.83 42.80
C TYR A 959 -25.91 14.41 42.64
N MET A 960 -24.91 13.56 42.38
CA MET A 960 -23.52 14.00 42.19
C MET A 960 -23.30 14.80 40.90
N LEU A 961 -24.13 14.57 39.87
CA LEU A 961 -24.17 15.41 38.66
C LEU A 961 -25.00 16.69 38.82
N GLY A 962 -25.77 16.84 39.91
CA GLY A 962 -26.67 17.97 40.12
C GLY A 962 -27.96 17.93 39.30
N LEU A 963 -28.35 16.75 38.78
CA LEU A 963 -29.65 16.53 38.14
C LEU A 963 -30.80 16.60 39.17
N VAL A 964 -30.51 16.25 40.42
CA VAL A 964 -31.49 16.30 41.53
C VAL A 964 -30.92 16.98 42.77
N ASP A 965 -31.76 17.71 43.50
CA ASP A 965 -31.43 18.33 44.79
C ASP A 965 -31.53 17.33 45.97
N ALA A 966 -31.24 17.79 47.19
CA ALA A 966 -31.31 16.95 48.38
C ALA A 966 -32.73 16.47 48.73
N ASN A 967 -33.78 17.21 48.35
CA ASN A 967 -35.18 16.84 48.60
C ASN A 967 -35.67 15.79 47.59
N GLN A 968 -35.33 15.98 46.31
CA GLN A 968 -35.59 15.05 45.21
C GLN A 968 -34.81 13.74 45.42
N LYS A 969 -33.55 13.82 45.87
CA LYS A 969 -32.78 12.64 46.33
C LYS A 969 -33.49 11.90 47.46
N ARG A 970 -33.98 12.60 48.50
CA ARG A 970 -34.73 11.96 49.60
C ARG A 970 -36.00 11.27 49.08
N LEU A 971 -36.75 11.92 48.18
CA LEU A 971 -37.93 11.32 47.55
C LEU A 971 -37.59 10.04 46.77
N ALA A 972 -36.49 10.05 46.01
CA ALA A 972 -36.03 8.87 45.27
C ALA A 972 -35.57 7.74 46.22
N LEU A 973 -34.94 8.07 47.35
CA LEU A 973 -34.59 7.10 48.40
C LEU A 973 -35.83 6.49 49.07
N GLU A 974 -36.87 7.27 49.35
CA GLU A 974 -38.15 6.77 49.88
C GLU A 974 -38.85 5.82 48.91
N GLN A 975 -38.76 6.06 47.60
CA GLN A 975 -39.23 5.12 46.57
C GLN A 975 -38.35 3.87 46.48
N PHE A 976 -37.03 4.02 46.62
CA PHE A 976 -36.08 2.92 46.64
C PHE A 976 -36.27 1.99 47.84
N GLU A 977 -36.69 2.51 49.00
CA GLU A 977 -37.06 1.68 50.16
C GLU A 977 -38.25 0.76 49.82
N GLN A 978 -39.28 1.27 49.14
CA GLN A 978 -40.43 0.45 48.70
C GLN A 978 -40.00 -0.63 47.69
N PHE A 979 -39.23 -0.25 46.66
CA PHE A 979 -38.62 -1.19 45.72
C PHE A 979 -37.82 -2.30 46.43
N SER A 980 -36.97 -1.91 47.39
CA SER A 980 -36.16 -2.82 48.18
C SER A 980 -36.99 -3.76 49.07
N VAL A 981 -38.14 -3.31 49.56
CA VAL A 981 -39.07 -4.11 50.34
C VAL A 981 -39.74 -5.16 49.48
N ASP A 982 -40.25 -4.80 48.30
CA ASP A 982 -40.97 -5.74 47.43
C ASP A 982 -40.04 -6.73 46.73
N LEU A 983 -38.81 -6.31 46.40
CA LEU A 983 -37.73 -7.20 45.98
C LEU A 983 -37.41 -8.26 47.05
N LYS A 984 -37.37 -7.87 48.33
CA LYS A 984 -37.12 -8.79 49.46
C LYS A 984 -38.30 -9.70 49.79
N LYS A 985 -39.53 -9.30 49.46
CA LYS A 985 -40.72 -10.19 49.50
C LYS A 985 -40.73 -11.21 48.34
N GLY A 986 -39.96 -10.97 47.29
CA GLY A 986 -40.00 -11.75 46.05
C GLY A 986 -41.13 -11.34 45.09
N ASP A 987 -41.77 -10.19 45.28
CA ASP A 987 -42.72 -9.64 44.31
C ASP A 987 -41.94 -8.90 43.22
N MET A 988 -41.36 -9.67 42.31
CA MET A 988 -40.47 -9.15 41.27
C MET A 988 -41.18 -8.21 40.29
N LYS A 989 -42.49 -8.39 40.08
CA LYS A 989 -43.28 -7.51 39.21
C LYS A 989 -43.52 -6.14 39.87
N GLN A 990 -43.86 -6.13 41.15
CA GLN A 990 -43.98 -4.87 41.90
C GLN A 990 -42.61 -4.19 42.03
N ALA A 991 -41.55 -4.95 42.34
CA ALA A 991 -40.19 -4.43 42.39
C ALA A 991 -39.75 -3.77 41.07
N PHE A 992 -39.98 -4.38 39.92
CA PHE A 992 -39.68 -3.74 38.63
C PHE A 992 -40.47 -2.42 38.43
N THR A 993 -41.73 -2.40 38.85
CA THR A 993 -42.59 -1.20 38.77
C THR A 993 -42.04 -0.07 39.63
N ASP A 994 -41.66 -0.35 40.89
CA ASP A 994 -41.10 0.65 41.79
C ASP A 994 -39.67 1.06 41.43
N GLY A 995 -38.85 0.15 40.89
CA GLY A 995 -37.54 0.48 40.32
C GLY A 995 -37.66 1.45 39.13
N THR A 996 -38.57 1.15 38.19
CA THR A 996 -38.88 2.04 37.05
C THR A 996 -39.37 3.41 37.51
N LYS A 997 -40.14 3.46 38.60
CA LYS A 997 -40.63 4.71 39.22
C LYS A 997 -39.49 5.55 39.80
N VAL A 998 -38.46 4.94 40.42
CA VAL A 998 -37.24 5.64 40.86
C VAL A 998 -36.57 6.31 39.66
N SER A 999 -36.23 5.53 38.62
CA SER A 999 -35.54 6.03 37.43
C SER A 999 -36.35 7.12 36.70
N SER A 1000 -37.67 6.96 36.63
CA SER A 1000 -38.59 7.96 36.05
C SER A 1000 -38.66 9.23 36.90
N THR A 1001 -38.60 9.12 38.23
CA THR A 1001 -38.61 10.28 39.14
C THR A 1001 -37.32 11.07 39.02
N LEU A 1002 -36.16 10.40 38.94
CA LEU A 1002 -34.86 11.06 38.73
C LEU A 1002 -34.88 11.84 37.41
N THR A 1003 -35.25 11.17 36.32
CA THR A 1003 -35.35 11.76 34.97
C THR A 1003 -36.33 12.94 34.91
N ALA A 1004 -37.49 12.84 35.57
CA ALA A 1004 -38.46 13.93 35.62
C ALA A 1004 -37.94 15.14 36.45
N CYS A 1005 -37.06 14.90 37.41
CA CYS A 1005 -36.46 15.96 38.24
C CYS A 1005 -35.30 16.68 37.55
N GLY A 1006 -34.47 15.97 36.76
CA GLY A 1006 -33.37 16.56 35.96
C GLY A 1006 -33.82 17.32 34.71
N GLY A 1007 -35.08 17.13 34.30
CA GLY A 1007 -35.71 17.87 33.20
C GLY A 1007 -36.01 17.05 31.95
N GLY A 1008 -36.02 15.72 32.05
CA GLY A 1008 -36.31 14.81 30.94
C GLY A 1008 -35.07 14.39 30.15
N GLU A 1009 -33.92 14.32 30.82
CA GLU A 1009 -32.68 13.79 30.29
C GLU A 1009 -32.79 12.31 29.90
N ASN A 1010 -31.94 11.85 29.00
CA ASN A 1010 -31.87 10.44 28.64
C ASN A 1010 -31.10 9.67 29.73
N ILE A 1011 -31.70 8.62 30.30
CA ILE A 1011 -31.04 7.75 31.30
C ILE A 1011 -29.81 7.02 30.74
N TYR A 1012 -29.75 6.79 29.43
CA TYR A 1012 -28.64 6.16 28.73
C TYR A 1012 -27.50 7.13 28.38
N ASP A 1013 -27.78 8.44 28.32
CA ASP A 1013 -26.75 9.48 28.28
C ASP A 1013 -27.34 10.79 28.81
N VAL A 1014 -27.01 11.11 30.06
CA VAL A 1014 -27.53 12.29 30.80
C VAL A 1014 -27.13 13.64 30.19
N ARG A 1015 -26.35 13.65 29.09
CA ARG A 1015 -26.04 14.84 28.29
C ARG A 1015 -27.06 15.10 27.18
N SER A 1016 -28.00 14.18 26.95
CA SER A 1016 -29.07 14.25 25.94
C SER A 1016 -30.44 14.40 26.61
N TRP A 1017 -31.42 14.96 25.89
CA TRP A 1017 -32.83 15.05 26.29
C TRP A 1017 -33.76 14.23 25.37
N SER A 1018 -33.19 13.31 24.60
CA SER A 1018 -33.93 12.38 23.74
C SER A 1018 -33.11 11.14 23.42
N ASP A 1019 -33.79 10.02 23.20
CA ASP A 1019 -33.22 8.83 22.58
C ASP A 1019 -32.88 9.03 21.11
N ALA A 1020 -31.94 8.24 20.61
CA ALA A 1020 -31.70 8.10 19.19
C ALA A 1020 -32.95 7.48 18.52
N SER A 1021 -33.46 8.11 17.46
CA SER A 1021 -34.66 7.59 16.79
C SER A 1021 -34.38 6.26 16.10
N LEU A 1022 -35.07 5.20 16.52
CA LEU A 1022 -35.07 3.91 15.84
C LEU A 1022 -35.90 3.90 14.54
N GLN A 1023 -36.57 4.99 14.18
CA GLN A 1023 -37.46 5.03 13.00
C GLN A 1023 -36.73 4.76 11.67
N PRO A 1024 -35.52 5.30 11.38
CA PRO A 1024 -34.79 4.98 10.16
C PRO A 1024 -34.44 3.48 10.08
N LEU A 1025 -34.00 2.89 11.20
CA LEU A 1025 -33.69 1.46 11.28
C LEU A 1025 -34.94 0.59 11.10
N ARG A 1026 -36.06 0.96 11.74
CA ARG A 1026 -37.36 0.29 11.58
C ARG A 1026 -37.87 0.36 10.14
N ASN A 1027 -37.70 1.49 9.46
CA ASN A 1027 -38.04 1.66 8.04
C ASN A 1027 -37.16 0.78 7.14
N TYR A 1028 -35.85 0.74 7.42
CA TYR A 1028 -34.88 -0.05 6.66
C TYR A 1028 -35.14 -1.55 6.79
N LEU A 1029 -35.18 -2.08 8.03
CA LEU A 1029 -35.46 -3.50 8.30
C LEU A 1029 -36.91 -3.91 7.96
N GLY A 1030 -37.83 -2.94 7.93
CA GLY A 1030 -39.19 -3.13 7.41
C GLY A 1030 -39.28 -3.27 5.89
N SER A 1031 -38.27 -2.84 5.14
CA SER A 1031 -38.30 -2.85 3.67
C SER A 1031 -38.31 -4.27 3.10
N PRO A 1032 -39.24 -4.60 2.17
CA PRO A 1032 -39.32 -5.93 1.58
C PRO A 1032 -38.01 -6.42 0.96
N LEU A 1033 -37.23 -5.52 0.36
CA LEU A 1033 -35.96 -5.82 -0.29
C LEU A 1033 -34.84 -6.13 0.72
N VAL A 1034 -34.83 -5.44 1.86
CA VAL A 1034 -33.88 -5.73 2.95
C VAL A 1034 -34.21 -7.09 3.55
N LYS A 1035 -35.48 -7.35 3.90
CA LYS A 1035 -35.93 -8.67 4.40
C LYS A 1035 -35.59 -9.80 3.44
N GLN A 1036 -35.83 -9.60 2.14
CA GLN A 1036 -35.50 -10.58 1.10
C GLN A 1036 -33.99 -10.85 1.00
N ALA A 1037 -33.16 -9.82 1.11
CA ALA A 1037 -31.70 -9.97 1.07
C ALA A 1037 -31.15 -10.77 2.26
N ILE A 1038 -31.77 -10.66 3.44
CA ILE A 1038 -31.35 -11.31 4.69
C ILE A 1038 -32.20 -12.54 5.06
N HIS A 1039 -32.95 -13.09 4.09
CA HIS A 1039 -33.75 -14.33 4.23
C HIS A 1039 -34.84 -14.30 5.30
N VAL A 1040 -35.36 -13.12 5.62
CA VAL A 1040 -36.49 -12.91 6.54
C VAL A 1040 -37.82 -12.99 5.77
N PRO A 1041 -38.78 -13.83 6.20
CA PRO A 1041 -40.13 -13.87 5.61
C PRO A 1041 -40.84 -12.52 5.73
N GLN A 1042 -41.60 -12.14 4.70
CA GLN A 1042 -42.16 -10.79 4.56
C GLN A 1042 -43.15 -10.43 5.68
N GLU A 1043 -43.86 -11.44 6.20
CA GLU A 1043 -44.82 -11.37 7.29
C GLU A 1043 -44.17 -11.20 8.68
N VAL A 1044 -42.88 -11.50 8.84
CA VAL A 1044 -42.17 -11.32 10.12
C VAL A 1044 -41.88 -9.82 10.30
N VAL A 1045 -42.46 -9.22 11.33
CA VAL A 1045 -42.26 -7.80 11.67
C VAL A 1045 -41.11 -7.68 12.66
N TRP A 1046 -40.13 -6.83 12.35
CA TRP A 1046 -39.03 -6.52 13.26
C TRP A 1046 -39.52 -5.80 14.51
N SER A 1047 -39.33 -6.42 15.68
CA SER A 1047 -39.59 -5.81 16.99
C SER A 1047 -38.31 -5.25 17.61
N PHE A 1048 -38.46 -4.22 18.43
CA PHE A 1048 -37.42 -3.74 19.34
C PHE A 1048 -38.15 -3.25 20.56
N GLU A 1049 -38.02 -3.98 21.67
CA GLU A 1049 -38.70 -3.70 22.94
C GLU A 1049 -37.65 -3.61 24.03
N ASP A 1050 -37.55 -2.46 24.68
CA ASP A 1050 -36.56 -2.20 25.73
C ASP A 1050 -37.24 -2.20 27.10
N ALA A 1051 -36.81 -3.11 27.98
CA ALA A 1051 -37.46 -3.47 29.25
C ALA A 1051 -39.01 -3.64 29.18
N ALA A 1052 -39.55 -3.94 28.00
CA ALA A 1052 -40.99 -3.92 27.71
C ALA A 1052 -41.45 -5.13 26.89
N GLY A 1053 -42.78 -5.29 26.82
CA GLY A 1053 -43.43 -6.30 26.00
C GLY A 1053 -43.19 -7.74 26.44
N PRO A 1054 -43.64 -8.73 25.65
CA PRO A 1054 -43.79 -10.10 26.11
C PRO A 1054 -42.49 -10.81 26.54
N VAL A 1055 -41.33 -10.42 25.99
CA VAL A 1055 -40.03 -11.00 26.41
C VAL A 1055 -39.70 -10.54 27.83
N SER A 1056 -39.80 -9.24 28.11
CA SER A 1056 -39.63 -8.67 29.46
C SER A 1056 -40.69 -9.15 30.45
N ASP A 1057 -41.96 -9.23 30.03
CA ASP A 1057 -43.06 -9.71 30.88
C ASP A 1057 -42.82 -11.14 31.41
N ASN A 1058 -42.21 -12.02 30.59
CA ASN A 1058 -41.94 -13.40 30.97
C ASN A 1058 -40.61 -13.58 31.73
N LEU A 1059 -39.62 -12.71 31.49
CA LEU A 1059 -38.32 -12.71 32.19
C LEU A 1059 -38.30 -11.84 33.46
N ILE A 1060 -39.42 -11.20 33.83
CA ILE A 1060 -39.55 -10.24 34.93
C ILE A 1060 -38.90 -10.68 36.26
N ASN A 1061 -38.95 -11.98 36.57
CA ASN A 1061 -38.37 -12.54 37.78
C ASN A 1061 -36.85 -12.47 37.77
N ASP A 1062 -36.21 -12.93 36.69
CA ASP A 1062 -34.76 -12.89 36.55
C ASP A 1062 -34.26 -11.48 36.23
N MET A 1063 -35.09 -10.63 35.63
CA MET A 1063 -34.79 -9.20 35.45
C MET A 1063 -34.57 -8.47 36.78
N MET A 1064 -35.27 -8.88 37.84
CA MET A 1064 -35.06 -8.38 39.21
C MET A 1064 -34.06 -9.22 40.05
N ALA A 1065 -33.70 -10.43 39.62
CA ALA A 1065 -32.69 -11.26 40.28
C ALA A 1065 -31.25 -10.70 40.15
N SER A 1066 -30.36 -11.08 41.08
CA SER A 1066 -28.93 -10.72 41.04
C SER A 1066 -28.09 -11.83 40.39
N VAL A 1067 -27.22 -11.49 39.44
CA VAL A 1067 -26.33 -12.46 38.76
C VAL A 1067 -24.98 -12.65 39.47
N THR A 1068 -24.81 -12.04 40.65
CA THR A 1068 -23.56 -12.06 41.44
C THR A 1068 -23.10 -13.44 41.92
N ALA A 1069 -23.98 -14.45 41.85
CA ALA A 1069 -23.64 -15.86 42.08
C ALA A 1069 -23.19 -16.62 40.82
N VAL A 1070 -23.48 -16.09 39.62
CA VAL A 1070 -23.21 -16.72 38.32
C VAL A 1070 -21.85 -16.32 37.74
N ILE A 1071 -21.40 -15.09 38.02
CA ILE A 1071 -20.10 -14.58 37.54
C ILE A 1071 -18.88 -15.26 38.21
N PRO A 1072 -18.82 -15.50 39.53
CA PRO A 1072 -17.61 -16.02 40.18
C PRO A 1072 -17.05 -17.32 39.56
N PRO A 1073 -17.85 -18.37 39.25
CA PRO A 1073 -17.35 -19.59 38.63
C PRO A 1073 -16.75 -19.42 37.22
N LEU A 1074 -16.99 -18.28 36.56
CA LEU A 1074 -16.48 -17.96 35.21
C LEU A 1074 -15.16 -17.19 35.25
N VAL A 1075 -14.89 -16.49 36.36
CA VAL A 1075 -13.67 -15.69 36.57
C VAL A 1075 -12.64 -16.40 37.46
N ASP A 1076 -13.07 -17.32 38.33
CA ASP A 1076 -12.19 -18.04 39.25
C ASP A 1076 -11.10 -18.88 38.54
N ILE A 1077 -10.06 -19.20 39.31
CA ILE A 1077 -8.90 -19.97 38.85
C ILE A 1077 -9.18 -21.46 39.04
N GLN A 1078 -9.02 -22.25 37.98
CA GLN A 1078 -9.12 -23.70 37.98
C GLN A 1078 -7.98 -24.36 38.80
N SER A 1079 -8.16 -25.63 39.18
CA SER A 1079 -7.14 -26.42 39.91
C SER A 1079 -5.79 -26.56 39.21
N ASN A 1080 -5.71 -26.26 37.91
CA ASN A 1080 -4.48 -26.23 37.11
C ASN A 1080 -3.76 -24.85 37.13
N GLY A 1081 -4.24 -23.89 37.92
CA GLY A 1081 -3.68 -22.54 38.02
C GLY A 1081 -4.08 -21.58 36.89
N LYS A 1082 -4.96 -21.98 35.96
CA LYS A 1082 -5.45 -21.12 34.86
C LYS A 1082 -6.84 -20.58 35.16
N PRO A 1083 -7.15 -19.33 34.76
CA PRO A 1083 -8.51 -18.80 34.81
C PRO A 1083 -9.45 -19.59 33.90
N VAL A 1084 -10.75 -19.63 34.22
CA VAL A 1084 -11.75 -20.30 33.36
C VAL A 1084 -11.95 -19.54 32.04
N TYR A 1085 -12.27 -18.24 32.09
CA TYR A 1085 -12.39 -17.36 30.91
C TYR A 1085 -11.76 -15.99 31.15
N GLN A 1086 -11.51 -15.23 30.06
CA GLN A 1086 -11.23 -13.80 30.15
C GLN A 1086 -12.53 -13.02 30.39
N LEU A 1087 -12.57 -12.08 31.32
CA LEU A 1087 -13.74 -11.23 31.58
C LEU A 1087 -13.37 -9.75 31.45
N LEU A 1088 -14.14 -9.04 30.63
CA LEU A 1088 -14.09 -7.58 30.49
C LEU A 1088 -15.43 -6.99 30.90
N PHE A 1089 -15.39 -5.97 31.76
CA PHE A 1089 -16.52 -5.10 32.05
C PHE A 1089 -16.15 -3.69 31.59
N TYR A 1090 -16.90 -3.11 30.67
CA TYR A 1090 -16.69 -1.73 30.25
C TYR A 1090 -17.96 -0.92 30.52
N THR A 1091 -17.80 0.35 30.89
CA THR A 1091 -18.95 1.23 31.17
C THR A 1091 -18.69 2.65 30.68
N GLY A 1092 -19.69 3.26 30.05
CA GLY A 1092 -19.73 4.68 29.79
C GLY A 1092 -19.81 5.50 31.09
N ASN A 1093 -19.08 6.61 31.15
CA ASN A 1093 -19.08 7.47 32.33
C ASN A 1093 -20.31 8.41 32.43
N PHE A 1094 -21.12 8.49 31.38
CA PHE A 1094 -22.39 9.24 31.29
C PHE A 1094 -23.65 8.35 31.24
N ASP A 1095 -23.49 7.03 31.30
CA ASP A 1095 -24.64 6.13 31.53
C ASP A 1095 -25.13 6.26 32.98
N MET A 1096 -26.39 6.66 33.16
CA MET A 1096 -27.03 6.61 34.47
C MET A 1096 -27.64 5.22 34.74
N SER A 1097 -28.14 4.53 33.71
CA SER A 1097 -28.86 3.26 33.85
C SER A 1097 -28.03 2.18 34.56
N CYS A 1098 -26.85 1.87 34.04
CA CYS A 1098 -25.98 0.77 34.48
C CYS A 1098 -24.54 1.21 34.79
N GLY A 1099 -24.31 2.52 34.95
CA GLY A 1099 -23.01 3.17 34.96
C GLY A 1099 -21.97 2.66 35.97
N PHE A 1100 -20.72 3.10 35.76
CA PHE A 1100 -19.48 2.57 36.36
C PHE A 1100 -19.55 2.19 37.86
N SER A 1101 -20.20 3.01 38.71
CA SER A 1101 -20.29 2.75 40.16
C SER A 1101 -20.90 1.40 40.47
N GLY A 1102 -22.03 1.07 39.83
CA GLY A 1102 -22.74 -0.18 40.06
C GLY A 1102 -21.83 -1.38 39.74
N THR A 1103 -21.16 -1.32 38.59
CA THR A 1103 -20.24 -2.37 38.14
C THR A 1103 -19.01 -2.52 39.05
N GLU A 1104 -18.31 -1.43 39.45
CA GLU A 1104 -17.18 -1.54 40.40
C GLU A 1104 -17.66 -2.08 41.76
N GLN A 1105 -18.83 -1.67 42.26
CA GLN A 1105 -19.36 -2.17 43.52
C GLN A 1105 -19.76 -3.66 43.42
N ILE A 1106 -20.28 -4.11 42.29
CA ILE A 1106 -20.55 -5.53 42.04
C ILE A 1106 -19.23 -6.33 42.04
N LEU A 1107 -18.24 -5.93 41.24
CA LEU A 1107 -16.95 -6.63 41.13
C LEU A 1107 -16.13 -6.62 42.44
N ARG A 1108 -16.26 -5.55 43.24
CA ARG A 1108 -15.66 -5.41 44.57
C ARG A 1108 -16.29 -6.32 45.61
N ASN A 1109 -17.60 -6.56 45.54
CA ASN A 1109 -18.34 -7.26 46.58
C ASN A 1109 -18.67 -8.72 46.25
N MET A 1110 -18.71 -9.11 44.97
CA MET A 1110 -18.96 -10.50 44.54
C MET A 1110 -17.97 -11.48 45.19
N ASN A 1111 -18.42 -12.70 45.48
CA ASN A 1111 -17.65 -13.67 46.25
C ASN A 1111 -16.82 -14.57 45.32
N TRP A 1112 -15.60 -14.14 45.00
CA TRP A 1112 -14.65 -14.84 44.11
C TRP A 1112 -13.25 -14.85 44.71
N SER A 1113 -12.39 -15.78 44.25
CA SER A 1113 -11.04 -16.02 44.79
C SER A 1113 -10.12 -14.78 44.77
N GLY A 1114 -10.31 -13.86 43.83
CA GLY A 1114 -9.53 -12.63 43.69
C GLY A 1114 -10.05 -11.41 44.48
N LYS A 1115 -11.20 -11.50 45.18
CA LYS A 1115 -11.91 -10.37 45.82
C LYS A 1115 -11.00 -9.44 46.63
N GLU A 1116 -10.23 -10.02 47.56
CA GLU A 1116 -9.34 -9.27 48.45
C GLU A 1116 -8.21 -8.52 47.70
N SER A 1117 -7.76 -9.06 46.57
CA SER A 1117 -6.76 -8.42 45.72
C SER A 1117 -7.40 -7.33 44.85
N TRP A 1118 -8.60 -7.55 44.34
CA TRP A 1118 -9.36 -6.55 43.56
C TRP A 1118 -9.71 -5.31 44.38
N ALA A 1119 -10.10 -5.50 45.65
CA ALA A 1119 -10.42 -4.41 46.57
C ALA A 1119 -9.21 -3.51 46.91
N LYS A 1120 -7.98 -4.04 46.80
CA LYS A 1120 -6.71 -3.35 47.07
C LYS A 1120 -6.03 -2.81 45.79
N LEU A 1121 -6.46 -3.26 44.61
CA LEU A 1121 -5.88 -2.89 43.33
C LEU A 1121 -6.22 -1.44 42.96
N LYS A 1122 -5.19 -0.65 42.64
CA LYS A 1122 -5.35 0.72 42.11
C LYS A 1122 -5.77 0.69 40.64
N ARG A 1123 -6.65 1.61 40.23
CA ARG A 1123 -6.88 1.93 38.81
C ARG A 1123 -5.65 2.58 38.18
N GLN A 1124 -5.46 2.34 36.90
CA GLN A 1124 -4.48 2.97 36.02
C GLN A 1124 -5.21 3.90 35.02
N VAL A 1125 -4.53 4.92 34.51
CA VAL A 1125 -5.05 5.72 33.38
C VAL A 1125 -4.51 5.15 32.07
N TRP A 1126 -5.39 4.74 31.16
CA TRP A 1126 -5.07 4.34 29.79
C TRP A 1126 -5.02 5.56 28.88
N TYR A 1127 -3.99 5.65 28.04
CA TYR A 1127 -3.78 6.76 27.12
C TYR A 1127 -3.25 6.32 25.76
N THR A 1128 -3.53 7.12 24.74
CA THR A 1128 -2.80 7.15 23.46
C THR A 1128 -1.98 8.43 23.38
N THR A 1129 -1.26 8.59 22.28
CA THR A 1129 -0.37 9.74 22.07
C THR A 1129 -0.78 10.44 20.78
N ASP A 1130 -0.97 11.76 20.82
CA ASP A 1130 -1.30 12.57 19.64
C ASP A 1130 -0.06 12.84 18.76
N SER A 1131 -0.26 13.52 17.63
CA SER A 1131 0.82 13.89 16.69
C SER A 1131 1.88 14.83 17.29
N ASN A 1132 1.62 15.43 18.45
CA ASN A 1132 2.54 16.32 19.18
C ASN A 1132 3.20 15.62 20.38
N ASN A 1133 3.14 14.28 20.44
CA ASN A 1133 3.60 13.46 21.55
C ASN A 1133 2.90 13.69 22.91
N LYS A 1134 1.71 14.30 22.91
CA LYS A 1134 0.93 14.53 24.14
C LYS A 1134 0.05 13.32 24.46
N ARG A 1135 -0.06 12.95 25.75
CA ARG A 1135 -0.96 11.89 26.21
C ARG A 1135 -2.43 12.32 26.08
N VAL A 1136 -3.25 11.46 25.47
CA VAL A 1136 -4.70 11.61 25.36
C VAL A 1136 -5.37 10.43 26.08
N THR A 1137 -6.04 10.70 27.19
CA THR A 1137 -6.75 9.67 27.98
C THR A 1137 -7.79 8.96 27.12
N GLN A 1138 -7.77 7.62 27.14
CA GLN A 1138 -8.78 6.76 26.53
C GLN A 1138 -9.70 6.10 27.56
N GLY A 1139 -9.30 6.09 28.85
CA GLY A 1139 -10.14 5.65 29.96
C GLY A 1139 -9.36 5.26 31.21
N CYS A 1140 -10.06 4.74 32.22
CA CYS A 1140 -9.43 4.19 33.43
C CYS A 1140 -9.54 2.66 33.44
N ILE A 1141 -8.43 1.95 33.65
CA ILE A 1141 -8.38 0.48 33.63
C ILE A 1141 -8.02 -0.07 35.01
N LYS A 1142 -8.71 -1.15 35.40
CA LYS A 1142 -8.40 -1.98 36.57
C LYS A 1142 -8.34 -3.44 36.11
N ARG A 1143 -7.17 -4.09 36.23
CA ARG A 1143 -6.95 -5.47 35.73
C ARG A 1143 -6.32 -6.35 36.81
N LEU A 1144 -6.97 -7.48 37.12
CA LEU A 1144 -6.44 -8.53 37.99
C LEU A 1144 -6.54 -9.87 37.27
N ALA A 1145 -5.39 -10.43 36.88
CA ALA A 1145 -5.31 -11.64 36.07
C ALA A 1145 -6.19 -11.55 34.79
N ASN A 1146 -7.26 -12.34 34.76
CA ASN A 1146 -8.25 -12.46 33.67
C ASN A 1146 -9.45 -11.52 33.80
N LEU A 1147 -9.63 -10.83 34.93
CA LEU A 1147 -10.68 -9.84 35.12
C LEU A 1147 -10.16 -8.44 34.78
N MET A 1148 -10.90 -7.73 33.93
CA MET A 1148 -10.63 -6.35 33.54
C MET A 1148 -11.90 -5.51 33.68
N GLN A 1149 -11.75 -4.32 34.24
CA GLN A 1149 -12.79 -3.28 34.23
C GLN A 1149 -12.23 -2.02 33.57
N ILE A 1150 -13.01 -1.40 32.69
CA ILE A 1150 -12.67 -0.17 31.96
C ILE A 1150 -13.80 0.85 32.10
N GLU A 1151 -13.47 2.06 32.58
CA GLU A 1151 -14.31 3.24 32.41
C GLU A 1151 -13.96 3.91 31.09
N VAL A 1152 -14.96 4.13 30.24
CA VAL A 1152 -14.80 4.80 28.94
C VAL A 1152 -15.34 6.24 29.06
N PRO A 1153 -14.47 7.25 28.88
CA PRO A 1153 -14.81 8.63 29.11
C PRO A 1153 -15.59 9.21 27.92
N MET A 1154 -16.42 10.21 28.19
CA MET A 1154 -17.28 10.88 27.21
C MET A 1154 -18.29 9.94 26.52
N SER A 1155 -18.69 8.85 27.18
CA SER A 1155 -19.61 7.84 26.65
C SER A 1155 -20.86 7.64 27.50
N GLY A 1156 -22.02 7.50 26.86
CA GLY A 1156 -23.22 6.91 27.45
C GLY A 1156 -23.23 5.38 27.35
N HIS A 1157 -24.41 4.79 27.52
CA HIS A 1157 -24.71 3.36 27.64
C HIS A 1157 -24.20 2.52 26.46
N GLN A 1158 -24.53 2.90 25.22
CA GLN A 1158 -24.01 2.24 24.02
C GLN A 1158 -22.59 2.71 23.71
N VAL A 1159 -21.60 2.19 24.45
CA VAL A 1159 -20.19 2.61 24.32
C VAL A 1159 -19.65 2.62 22.89
N PRO A 1160 -19.95 1.65 22.00
CA PRO A 1160 -19.46 1.72 20.62
C PRO A 1160 -20.16 2.79 19.77
N LEU A 1161 -21.39 3.21 20.09
CA LEU A 1161 -22.05 4.36 19.43
C LEU A 1161 -21.37 5.68 19.82
N TYR A 1162 -21.10 5.90 21.12
CA TYR A 1162 -20.56 7.18 21.59
C TYR A 1162 -19.04 7.31 21.42
N GLN A 1163 -18.29 6.21 21.54
CA GLN A 1163 -16.83 6.18 21.44
C GLN A 1163 -16.35 5.04 20.53
N PRO A 1164 -16.74 5.02 19.24
CA PRO A 1164 -16.52 3.89 18.32
C PRO A 1164 -15.06 3.46 18.23
N LYS A 1165 -14.15 4.42 18.05
CA LYS A 1165 -12.70 4.14 18.00
C LYS A 1165 -12.17 3.56 19.31
N ILE A 1166 -12.54 4.12 20.46
CA ILE A 1166 -12.07 3.65 21.77
C ILE A 1166 -12.60 2.24 22.04
N SER A 1167 -13.87 1.97 21.68
CA SER A 1167 -14.47 0.64 21.81
C SER A 1167 -13.76 -0.43 20.99
N GLN A 1168 -13.35 -0.09 19.75
CA GLN A 1168 -12.62 -0.99 18.85
C GLN A 1168 -11.19 -1.24 19.36
N ASP A 1169 -10.47 -0.18 19.74
CA ASP A 1169 -9.13 -0.28 20.33
C ASP A 1169 -9.15 -1.13 21.61
N MET A 1170 -10.17 -0.93 22.46
CA MET A 1170 -10.42 -1.70 23.69
C MET A 1170 -10.67 -3.18 23.41
N LEU A 1171 -11.60 -3.50 22.48
CA LEU A 1171 -11.93 -4.88 22.15
C LEU A 1171 -10.71 -5.63 21.61
N HIS A 1172 -10.03 -5.05 20.62
CA HIS A 1172 -8.86 -5.69 20.02
C HIS A 1172 -7.75 -5.92 21.04
N ALA A 1173 -7.44 -4.92 21.88
CA ALA A 1173 -6.42 -5.07 22.90
C ALA A 1173 -6.79 -6.13 23.95
N TRP A 1174 -8.07 -6.29 24.28
CA TRP A 1174 -8.55 -7.36 25.16
C TRP A 1174 -8.48 -8.75 24.49
N ILE A 1175 -9.08 -8.92 23.31
CA ILE A 1175 -9.15 -10.21 22.59
C ILE A 1175 -7.76 -10.75 22.26
N PHE A 1176 -6.90 -9.92 21.67
CA PHE A 1176 -5.54 -10.29 21.27
C PHE A 1176 -4.51 -10.14 22.40
N ASN A 1177 -4.96 -9.77 23.61
CA ASN A 1177 -4.12 -9.54 24.80
C ASN A 1177 -2.94 -8.57 24.53
N GLU A 1178 -3.20 -7.52 23.75
CA GLU A 1178 -2.24 -6.44 23.51
C GLU A 1178 -2.05 -5.59 24.78
N ALA A 1179 -0.91 -4.92 24.91
CA ALA A 1179 -0.58 -4.14 26.09
C ALA A 1179 -1.24 -2.74 26.04
N PHE A 1180 -2.24 -2.52 26.90
CA PHE A 1180 -2.75 -1.17 27.19
C PHE A 1180 -1.63 -0.27 27.72
N LYS A 1181 -1.41 0.89 27.08
CA LYS A 1181 -0.47 1.91 27.57
C LYS A 1181 -1.06 2.63 28.78
N THR A 1182 -0.54 2.36 29.98
CA THR A 1182 -1.09 2.93 31.21
C THR A 1182 -0.05 3.60 32.13
N TYR A 1183 -0.52 4.36 33.12
CA TYR A 1183 0.27 4.86 34.25
C TYR A 1183 -0.56 4.90 35.55
N ASP A 1184 0.10 4.75 36.71
CA ASP A 1184 -0.49 5.06 38.03
C ASP A 1184 -0.36 6.57 38.28
N PRO A 1185 -1.46 7.34 38.28
CA PRO A 1185 -1.42 8.80 38.46
C PRO A 1185 -0.86 9.22 39.83
N LEU A 1186 -0.97 8.37 40.86
CA LEU A 1186 -0.38 8.63 42.17
C LEU A 1186 1.14 8.41 42.16
N SER A 1187 1.64 7.50 41.32
CA SER A 1187 3.08 7.25 41.18
C SER A 1187 3.80 8.37 40.42
N GLU A 1188 3.16 8.99 39.42
CA GLU A 1188 3.77 10.11 38.69
C GLU A 1188 3.73 11.41 39.50
N GLN A 1189 2.68 11.66 40.30
CA GLN A 1189 2.69 12.79 41.25
C GLN A 1189 3.80 12.69 42.31
N ALA A 1190 4.25 11.47 42.64
CA ALA A 1190 5.39 11.24 43.54
C ALA A 1190 6.76 11.26 42.83
N LYS A 1191 6.80 11.39 41.50
CA LYS A 1191 8.01 11.62 40.70
C LYS A 1191 8.15 13.07 40.20
N ALA A 1192 7.03 13.81 40.19
CA ALA A 1192 6.97 15.24 39.83
C ALA A 1192 7.05 16.19 41.04
N LYS A 1193 7.13 15.62 42.25
CA LYS A 1193 7.53 16.27 43.50
C LYS A 1193 8.92 15.77 43.89
#